data_AF-F9HNK1-F1
#
_entry.id   AF-F9HNK1-F1
#
_cell.length_a   1.000
_cell.length_b   1.000
_cell.length_c   1.000
_cell.angle_alpha   90.00
_cell.angle_beta   90.00
_cell.angle_gamma   90.00
#
_symmetry.space_group_name_H-M   'P 1'
#
loop_
_entity.id
_entity.type
_entity.pdbx_description
1 polymer ?
#
loop_
_entity_poly.entity_id
_entity_poly.type
_entity_poly.pdbx_seq_one_letter_code
_entity_poly.pdbx_strand_id
1 'polypeptide(L)'
;MDKIEIEIDGEVVYSSNVTNPDGFRYNTQAQFISVTIPQNAKKISLKSFSGEHTWGDEVVFADAKLIKTVSTQTITPDLLNKGINGGVYLSDLEWVDATHGDDDKSKTVQKDKPFTPGNNGANNKIKLLIDGKEIEFNKGLGTVASNPSSIKYDVSGANVTRFISYVGIDRSANHLNSDYADIQKFEVVADGKVIYSSDSKYPKGIKYDTSAFLVDVEIPKDTQTIELKSYSGKHTWADELVLGGAMFMANGKFKNPNDWSEVDKRREINNEHPLLMMPLYANGEEFNQGKYTFWGGDTLTGKWENIPDDLKPYTVIQLHPDDLPKRDGAARDFYEHMLEEAAKYVNPKTGKNEPIPVILTVYTAGNMPYYTSAHWLSTSWIDKMYQKYPNLHGIFSTENYWIWANDIENKAADYLKVSAKNGGYFIWAEQNNGSAIEKAFGKNGKIAFQKSVDKYWKNLIFMFKNTPAAEGNDSTTESYMKGLWLSNHTYQWGGLMDTWKWYETGKWKLFATGNIGKSQGDRQWLTEPESMLGEEALGVYLNGGVVYNFEHPAYTYGVNNKESLLFSEVIKEFFRYVIAHPAPSKEKVLEDTKVFIHGDYSNKGNGKFFVNVNTDREQTPLYMTGRYNVIPAIPGILKTDKLKESVSGNRIQIKEITSPEFSSTQARKEYLNKLYPTNYEGDIFAQKLDNRWFVYNYKVNENVKQTGKLKFNSLEMDVEFEPHTYGIFEKINNGLKVNLNNFRTNKDSLWSNAQDANQARKLPQLTKKGAIKWIDEHYIKDTQFGEKRVTKIVLRGIDKLPTIHSLTGTNNSYDQPSLNFDQENHTVTITINSNGNLEFELHF
;
A
#
# COMPACT_ATOMS: atom_id res chain seq x y z
N MET A 1 31.39 -47.97 19.74
CA MET A 1 32.60 -47.13 19.84
C MET A 1 33.36 -47.43 21.12
N ASP A 2 34.62 -47.80 20.97
CA ASP A 2 35.53 -48.27 22.04
C ASP A 2 36.17 -47.09 22.79
N LYS A 3 36.88 -46.19 22.10
CA LYS A 3 37.51 -45.03 22.74
C LYS A 3 37.80 -43.87 21.79
N ILE A 4 37.93 -42.67 22.32
CA ILE A 4 38.39 -41.44 21.65
C ILE A 4 39.76 -41.07 22.21
N GLU A 5 40.70 -40.71 21.35
CA GLU A 5 41.98 -40.12 21.76
C GLU A 5 42.26 -38.80 21.04
N ILE A 6 42.92 -37.88 21.74
CA ILE A 6 43.57 -36.72 21.13
C ILE A 6 45.08 -36.93 21.23
N GLU A 7 45.74 -36.89 20.08
CA GLU A 7 47.19 -37.01 19.97
C GLU A 7 47.78 -35.70 19.45
N ILE A 8 48.90 -35.27 20.05
CA ILE A 8 49.67 -34.11 19.59
C ILE A 8 51.10 -34.59 19.30
N ASP A 9 51.58 -34.35 18.08
CA ASP A 9 52.93 -34.71 17.61
C ASP A 9 53.35 -36.17 17.89
N GLY A 10 52.39 -37.09 17.88
CA GLY A 10 52.62 -38.52 18.14
C GLY A 10 52.45 -38.95 19.59
N GLU A 11 52.16 -38.03 20.51
CA GLU A 11 51.86 -38.33 21.92
C GLU A 11 50.37 -38.18 22.24
N VAL A 12 49.77 -39.21 22.85
CA VAL A 12 48.37 -39.17 23.29
C VAL A 12 48.26 -38.25 24.51
N VAL A 13 47.58 -37.11 24.35
CA VAL A 13 47.37 -36.10 25.40
C VAL A 13 46.01 -36.21 26.07
N TYR A 14 45.08 -36.95 25.47
CA TYR A 14 43.79 -37.29 26.07
C TYR A 14 43.34 -38.66 25.58
N SER A 15 42.77 -39.45 26.49
CA SER A 15 42.08 -40.71 26.16
C SER A 15 40.78 -40.79 26.94
N SER A 16 39.68 -41.09 26.24
CA SER A 16 38.37 -41.23 26.86
C SER A 16 38.30 -42.43 27.81
N ASN A 17 39.23 -43.39 27.75
CA ASN A 17 39.25 -44.54 28.65
C ASN A 17 39.41 -44.14 30.12
N VAL A 18 39.94 -42.93 30.38
CA VAL A 18 40.06 -42.39 31.72
C VAL A 18 38.70 -41.95 32.27
N THR A 19 37.86 -41.36 31.41
CA THR A 19 36.58 -40.76 31.82
C THR A 19 35.35 -41.61 31.46
N ASN A 20 35.50 -42.57 30.54
CA ASN A 20 34.53 -43.59 30.14
C ASN A 20 35.29 -44.91 29.87
N PRO A 21 35.59 -45.69 30.93
CA PRO A 21 36.35 -46.93 30.79
C PRO A 21 35.68 -48.00 29.92
N ASP A 22 34.34 -47.97 29.82
CA ASP A 22 33.53 -48.96 29.09
C ASP A 22 33.15 -48.52 27.66
N GLY A 23 33.80 -47.46 27.16
CA GLY A 23 33.53 -46.86 25.85
C GLY A 23 32.20 -46.09 25.79
N PHE A 24 31.69 -45.88 24.57
CA PHE A 24 30.50 -45.07 24.31
C PHE A 24 29.33 -45.91 23.77
N ARG A 25 28.12 -45.52 24.15
CA ARG A 25 26.83 -46.05 23.67
C ARG A 25 25.95 -44.88 23.20
N TYR A 26 24.88 -45.17 22.48
CA TYR A 26 23.98 -44.16 21.91
C TYR A 26 23.34 -43.21 22.95
N ASN A 27 23.31 -43.61 24.22
CA ASN A 27 22.76 -42.86 25.34
C ASN A 27 23.84 -42.25 26.27
N THR A 28 25.13 -42.36 25.92
CA THR A 28 26.22 -41.73 26.66
C THR A 28 26.16 -40.22 26.50
N GLN A 29 26.19 -39.48 27.61
CA GLN A 29 26.19 -38.02 27.56
C GLN A 29 27.50 -37.49 26.96
N ALA A 30 27.43 -36.30 26.37
CA ALA A 30 28.59 -35.62 25.80
C ALA A 30 29.67 -35.38 26.86
N GLN A 31 30.93 -35.53 26.47
CA GLN A 31 32.08 -35.28 27.34
C GLN A 31 32.87 -34.07 26.88
N PHE A 32 33.19 -33.20 27.83
CA PHE A 32 34.01 -32.02 27.58
C PHE A 32 35.50 -32.38 27.60
N ILE A 33 36.23 -31.94 26.58
CA ILE A 33 37.67 -32.18 26.45
C ILE A 33 38.39 -30.83 26.42
N SER A 34 39.36 -30.65 27.31
CA SER A 34 40.26 -29.49 27.32
C SER A 34 41.69 -29.99 27.47
N VAL A 35 42.52 -29.75 26.44
CA VAL A 35 43.93 -30.16 26.39
C VAL A 35 44.80 -28.96 26.05
N THR A 36 45.91 -28.80 26.77
CA THR A 36 46.90 -27.78 26.45
C THR A 36 47.78 -28.26 25.31
N ILE A 37 47.95 -27.42 24.28
CA ILE A 37 48.79 -27.72 23.13
C ILE A 37 50.19 -27.14 23.38
N PRO A 38 51.28 -27.95 23.26
CA PRO A 38 52.65 -27.46 23.34
C PRO A 38 52.91 -26.30 22.36
N GLN A 39 53.74 -25.32 22.76
CA GLN A 39 53.98 -24.09 21.99
C GLN A 39 54.42 -24.32 20.53
N ASN A 40 55.09 -25.44 20.26
CA ASN A 40 55.66 -25.75 18.94
C ASN A 40 55.00 -26.98 18.29
N ALA A 41 53.79 -27.35 18.76
CA ALA A 41 53.09 -28.50 18.24
C ALA A 41 52.81 -28.37 16.74
N LYS A 42 53.13 -29.40 15.95
CA LYS A 42 52.97 -29.37 14.49
C LYS A 42 51.69 -30.04 14.02
N LYS A 43 51.18 -31.02 14.77
CA LYS A 43 50.04 -31.83 14.38
C LYS A 43 49.22 -32.19 15.61
N ILE A 44 47.91 -31.95 15.53
CA ILE A 44 46.90 -32.54 16.42
C ILE A 44 46.11 -33.58 15.61
N SER A 45 45.79 -34.73 16.22
CA SER A 45 45.02 -35.80 15.61
C SER A 45 43.89 -36.22 16.53
N LEU A 46 42.68 -36.28 16.00
CA LEU A 46 41.49 -36.78 16.68
C LEU A 46 41.32 -38.23 16.22
N LYS A 47 41.42 -39.17 17.14
CA LYS A 47 41.38 -40.61 16.86
C LYS A 47 40.13 -41.21 17.47
N SER A 48 39.35 -41.90 16.64
CA SER A 48 38.14 -42.62 17.04
C SER A 48 38.36 -44.11 16.83
N PHE A 49 38.14 -44.91 17.86
CA PHE A 49 38.33 -46.35 17.83
C PHE A 49 36.97 -47.03 17.94
N SER A 50 36.62 -47.84 16.94
CA SER A 50 35.30 -48.44 16.82
C SER A 50 35.10 -49.67 17.72
N GLY A 51 36.18 -50.32 18.14
CA GLY A 51 36.15 -51.65 18.74
C GLY A 51 36.06 -52.71 17.65
N GLU A 52 35.18 -53.70 17.81
CA GLU A 52 35.04 -54.84 16.89
C GLU A 52 34.44 -54.47 15.52
N HIS A 53 33.53 -53.49 15.47
CA HIS A 53 32.80 -53.10 14.26
C HIS A 53 32.62 -51.58 14.18
N THR A 54 32.55 -51.02 12.98
CA THR A 54 32.37 -49.58 12.75
C THR A 54 30.90 -49.15 12.66
N TRP A 55 29.95 -50.07 12.83
CA TRP A 55 28.54 -49.81 12.57
C TRP A 55 27.90 -48.90 13.61
N GLY A 56 27.30 -47.79 13.16
CA GLY A 56 26.60 -46.85 14.04
C GLY A 56 27.52 -45.96 14.90
N ASP A 57 28.84 -46.02 14.68
CA ASP A 57 29.84 -45.21 15.40
C ASP A 57 29.99 -43.81 14.77
N GLU A 58 28.89 -43.06 14.81
CA GLU A 58 28.81 -41.67 14.34
C GLU A 58 29.46 -40.72 15.37
N VAL A 59 30.79 -40.78 15.49
CA VAL A 59 31.53 -39.98 16.46
C VAL A 59 31.53 -38.52 16.05
N VAL A 60 30.98 -37.67 16.91
CA VAL A 60 30.94 -36.22 16.71
C VAL A 60 31.84 -35.50 17.72
N PHE A 61 32.75 -34.69 17.22
CA PHE A 61 33.51 -33.73 18.03
C PHE A 61 32.77 -32.39 18.01
N ALA A 62 31.66 -32.34 18.75
CA ALA A 62 30.81 -31.16 18.81
C ALA A 62 31.58 -29.95 19.37
N ASP A 63 31.51 -28.80 18.68
CA ASP A 63 32.20 -27.55 19.05
C ASP A 63 33.74 -27.67 19.17
N ALA A 64 34.35 -28.53 18.33
CA ALA A 64 35.81 -28.66 18.25
C ALA A 64 36.47 -27.35 17.80
N LYS A 65 37.29 -26.76 18.68
CA LYS A 65 37.98 -25.49 18.43
C LYS A 65 39.38 -25.46 19.04
N LEU A 66 40.28 -24.74 18.36
CA LEU A 66 41.61 -24.39 18.86
C LEU A 66 41.57 -22.99 19.44
N ILE A 67 41.76 -22.87 20.74
CA ILE A 67 41.68 -21.59 21.47
C ILE A 67 43.10 -21.11 21.74
N LYS A 68 43.42 -19.89 21.29
CA LYS A 68 44.65 -19.19 21.67
C LYS A 68 44.30 -17.93 22.45
N THR A 69 44.97 -17.71 23.58
CA THR A 69 44.86 -16.44 24.30
C THR A 69 45.64 -15.37 23.55
N VAL A 70 44.94 -14.45 22.92
CA VAL A 70 45.51 -13.21 22.39
C VAL A 70 45.22 -12.11 23.39
N SER A 71 46.23 -11.63 24.10
CA SER A 71 46.10 -10.42 24.92
C SER A 71 45.97 -9.23 23.98
N THR A 72 44.75 -8.71 23.81
CA THR A 72 44.57 -7.37 23.26
C THR A 72 45.10 -6.34 24.25
N GLN A 73 45.51 -5.17 23.76
CA GLN A 73 45.91 -4.03 24.58
C GLN A 73 44.81 -3.73 25.61
N THR A 74 45.18 -3.42 26.86
CA THR A 74 44.23 -3.06 27.92
C THR A 74 43.36 -1.89 27.45
N ILE A 75 42.03 -2.04 27.54
CA ILE A 75 41.10 -0.99 27.13
C ILE A 75 41.15 0.15 28.14
N THR A 76 41.47 1.35 27.66
CA THR A 76 41.49 2.59 28.44
C THR A 76 40.75 3.69 27.69
N PRO A 77 40.29 4.75 28.38
CA PRO A 77 39.70 5.91 27.70
C PRO A 77 40.61 6.52 26.63
N ASP A 78 41.92 6.62 26.90
CA ASP A 78 42.90 7.13 25.94
C ASP A 78 42.98 6.27 24.68
N LEU A 79 42.94 4.94 24.83
CA LEU A 79 42.96 4.01 23.70
C LEU A 79 41.67 4.14 22.87
N LEU A 80 40.51 4.24 23.54
CA LEU A 80 39.21 4.45 22.87
C LEU A 80 39.11 5.83 22.22
N ASN A 81 39.86 6.83 22.67
CA ASN A 81 39.93 8.15 22.03
C ASN A 81 40.87 8.17 20.82
N LYS A 82 41.93 7.37 20.86
CA LYS A 82 42.90 7.22 19.77
C LYS A 82 42.40 6.31 18.65
N GLY A 83 41.53 5.36 18.99
CA GLY A 83 41.05 4.31 18.09
C GLY A 83 41.86 3.02 18.21
N ILE A 84 41.16 1.91 18.01
CA ILE A 84 41.70 0.55 18.04
C ILE A 84 41.72 0.02 16.61
N ASN A 85 42.84 -0.59 16.19
CA ASN A 85 42.92 -1.20 14.86
C ASN A 85 41.91 -2.36 14.74
N GLY A 86 41.05 -2.33 13.72
CA GLY A 86 39.91 -3.24 13.57
C GLY A 86 38.67 -2.84 14.38
N GLY A 87 38.73 -1.74 15.13
CA GLY A 87 37.59 -1.14 15.82
C GLY A 87 36.84 -0.16 14.92
N VAL A 88 35.52 -0.24 14.93
CA VAL A 88 34.60 0.66 14.23
C VAL A 88 33.66 1.30 15.23
N TYR A 89 33.69 2.63 15.35
CA TYR A 89 32.82 3.34 16.28
C TYR A 89 31.36 3.24 15.85
N LEU A 90 30.47 3.01 16.82
CA LEU A 90 29.03 2.91 16.57
C LEU A 90 28.42 4.22 16.08
N SER A 91 29.02 5.37 16.45
CA SER A 91 28.59 6.67 15.95
C SER A 91 28.95 6.92 14.48
N ASP A 92 29.90 6.17 13.92
CA ASP A 92 30.22 6.20 12.48
C ASP A 92 29.35 5.22 11.67
N LEU A 93 28.53 4.41 12.34
CA LEU A 93 27.61 3.47 11.73
C LEU A 93 26.19 4.03 11.70
N GLU A 94 25.43 3.59 10.71
CA GLU A 94 23.98 3.81 10.67
C GLU A 94 23.29 2.66 11.43
N TRP A 95 22.37 3.01 12.32
CA TRP A 95 21.55 2.04 13.04
C TRP A 95 20.31 1.65 12.22
N VAL A 96 19.80 0.45 12.45
CA VAL A 96 18.51 -0.01 11.92
C VAL A 96 17.36 0.73 12.60
N ASP A 97 17.47 0.92 13.91
CA ASP A 97 16.51 1.62 14.75
C ASP A 97 17.21 2.24 15.96
N ALA A 98 16.71 3.36 16.47
CA ALA A 98 17.24 4.03 17.65
C ALA A 98 16.13 4.77 18.40
N THR A 99 15.53 4.07 19.36
CA THR A 99 14.50 4.63 20.24
C THR A 99 15.11 5.26 21.48
N HIS A 100 14.33 6.11 22.15
CA HIS A 100 14.72 6.87 23.34
C HIS A 100 13.50 7.17 24.24
N GLY A 101 13.76 7.45 25.51
CA GLY A 101 12.74 7.73 26.52
C GLY A 101 12.23 9.17 26.63
N ASP A 102 12.80 10.14 25.91
CA ASP A 102 12.32 11.54 25.91
C ASP A 102 10.90 11.63 25.31
N ASP A 103 10.06 12.48 25.87
CA ASP A 103 8.69 12.72 25.39
C ASP A 103 8.66 13.48 24.06
N ASP A 104 9.67 14.32 23.80
CA ASP A 104 9.84 15.06 22.54
C ASP A 104 10.42 14.17 21.44
N LYS A 105 9.52 13.60 20.64
CA LYS A 105 9.87 12.73 19.51
C LYS A 105 10.47 13.46 18.31
N SER A 106 10.63 14.79 18.36
CA SER A 106 11.43 15.52 17.36
C SER A 106 12.93 15.38 17.60
N LYS A 107 13.34 15.05 18.83
CA LYS A 107 14.73 14.76 19.19
C LYS A 107 15.14 13.37 18.73
N THR A 108 16.45 13.16 18.57
CA THR A 108 17.02 11.87 18.15
C THR A 108 18.18 11.45 19.03
N VAL A 109 18.48 10.15 19.06
CA VAL A 109 19.74 9.65 19.63
C VAL A 109 20.92 10.40 19.01
N GLN A 110 21.87 10.82 19.83
CA GLN A 110 22.98 11.66 19.41
C GLN A 110 24.24 10.84 19.14
N LYS A 111 24.93 11.19 18.06
CA LYS A 111 26.27 10.69 17.72
C LYS A 111 27.32 11.66 18.27
N ASP A 112 28.28 11.12 19.02
CA ASP A 112 29.44 11.79 19.63
C ASP A 112 29.13 12.91 20.65
N LYS A 113 27.87 13.02 21.07
CA LYS A 113 27.37 14.07 21.96
C LYS A 113 26.40 13.47 22.99
N PRO A 114 26.26 14.07 24.18
CA PRO A 114 25.16 13.75 25.09
C PRO A 114 23.80 14.14 24.47
N PHE A 115 22.73 13.49 24.93
CA PHE A 115 21.43 13.53 24.27
C PHE A 115 20.81 14.93 24.26
N THR A 116 20.51 15.52 25.43
CA THR A 116 19.84 16.82 25.49
C THR A 116 20.70 17.96 24.95
N PRO A 117 21.98 18.12 25.36
CA PRO A 117 22.82 19.19 24.82
C PRO A 117 23.00 19.09 23.30
N GLY A 118 23.17 17.87 22.78
CA GLY A 118 23.35 17.64 21.35
C GLY A 118 22.11 18.02 20.53
N ASN A 119 20.91 17.63 20.99
CA ASN A 119 19.65 18.01 20.34
C ASN A 119 19.39 19.53 20.41
N ASN A 120 19.96 20.22 21.40
CA ASN A 120 19.89 21.67 21.54
C ASN A 120 21.02 22.43 20.79
N GLY A 121 21.77 21.75 19.91
CA GLY A 121 22.79 22.37 19.07
C GLY A 121 24.17 22.53 19.73
N ALA A 122 24.38 22.02 20.95
CA ALA A 122 25.70 22.02 21.56
C ALA A 122 26.66 21.05 20.83
N ASN A 123 27.95 21.39 20.85
CA ASN A 123 29.02 20.57 20.27
C ASN A 123 29.94 19.96 21.34
N ASN A 124 29.47 19.90 22.59
CA ASN A 124 30.22 19.37 23.71
C ASN A 124 30.43 17.85 23.51
N LYS A 125 31.64 17.39 23.78
CA LYS A 125 31.97 15.96 23.80
C LYS A 125 31.30 15.26 24.98
N ILE A 126 31.13 13.96 24.85
CA ILE A 126 30.71 13.10 25.95
C ILE A 126 31.75 13.17 27.08
N LYS A 127 31.29 13.32 28.33
CA LYS A 127 32.15 13.37 29.52
C LYS A 127 31.63 12.42 30.59
N LEU A 128 32.46 11.48 31.03
CA LEU A 128 32.13 10.45 32.01
C LEU A 128 33.01 10.55 33.26
N LEU A 129 32.50 10.11 34.40
CA LEU A 129 33.29 9.93 35.62
C LEU A 129 33.97 8.54 35.57
N ILE A 130 35.30 8.48 35.63
CA ILE A 130 36.07 7.22 35.65
C ILE A 130 37.11 7.33 36.77
N ASP A 131 37.06 6.38 37.71
CA ASP A 131 37.92 6.36 38.91
C ASP A 131 37.96 7.72 39.65
N GLY A 132 36.79 8.37 39.76
CA GLY A 132 36.63 9.66 40.42
C GLY A 132 37.12 10.88 39.64
N LYS A 133 37.53 10.72 38.38
CA LYS A 133 37.95 11.82 37.49
C LYS A 133 37.01 11.97 36.30
N GLU A 134 36.77 13.21 35.87
CA GLU A 134 36.04 13.46 34.63
C GLU A 134 36.95 13.23 33.41
N ILE A 135 36.52 12.38 32.49
CA ILE A 135 37.23 12.03 31.28
C ILE A 135 36.34 12.29 30.06
N GLU A 136 36.89 12.94 29.05
CA GLU A 136 36.21 13.22 27.79
C GLU A 136 36.40 12.11 26.76
N PHE A 137 35.37 11.86 25.96
CA PHE A 137 35.36 10.90 24.87
C PHE A 137 35.14 11.61 23.53
N ASN A 138 36.00 11.31 22.54
CA ASN A 138 35.89 11.82 21.18
C ASN A 138 34.69 11.22 20.43
N LYS A 139 34.36 9.96 20.74
CA LYS A 139 33.34 9.17 20.05
C LYS A 139 32.39 8.54 21.06
N GLY A 140 31.13 8.35 20.68
CA GLY A 140 30.15 7.66 21.51
C GLY A 140 28.71 7.92 21.12
N LEU A 141 27.77 7.44 21.92
CA LEU A 141 26.33 7.64 21.71
C LEU A 141 25.70 8.29 22.94
N GLY A 142 24.77 9.22 22.74
CA GLY A 142 23.95 9.79 23.80
C GLY A 142 22.47 9.48 23.57
N THR A 143 21.83 8.85 24.55
CA THR A 143 20.41 8.44 24.48
C THR A 143 19.71 8.62 25.84
N VAL A 144 18.42 8.31 25.87
CA VAL A 144 17.58 8.31 27.08
C VAL A 144 16.99 6.92 27.28
N ALA A 145 17.12 6.37 28.48
CA ALA A 145 16.57 5.07 28.84
C ALA A 145 15.04 5.04 28.82
N SER A 146 14.42 3.89 28.57
CA SER A 146 12.95 3.71 28.63
C SER A 146 12.63 2.33 29.19
N ASN A 147 11.55 1.68 28.75
CA ASN A 147 11.12 0.37 29.27
C ASN A 147 11.16 -0.79 28.24
N PRO A 148 12.30 -1.10 27.57
CA PRO A 148 13.54 -0.31 27.43
C PRO A 148 13.48 0.65 26.23
N SER A 149 14.46 1.55 26.13
CA SER A 149 14.85 2.12 24.84
C SER A 149 15.92 1.23 24.20
N SER A 150 16.02 1.22 22.87
CA SER A 150 16.86 0.30 22.11
C SER A 150 17.53 0.97 20.92
N ILE A 151 18.83 0.73 20.74
CA ILE A 151 19.58 1.07 19.52
C ILE A 151 20.01 -0.25 18.86
N LYS A 152 19.56 -0.48 17.61
CA LYS A 152 19.73 -1.74 16.88
C LYS A 152 20.67 -1.58 15.69
N TYR A 153 21.62 -2.50 15.54
CA TYR A 153 22.53 -2.58 14.40
C TYR A 153 22.38 -3.92 13.66
N ASP A 154 22.44 -3.87 12.31
CA ASP A 154 22.62 -5.05 11.46
C ASP A 154 24.11 -5.32 11.30
N VAL A 155 24.54 -6.51 11.71
CA VAL A 155 25.94 -6.96 11.70
C VAL A 155 26.14 -8.23 10.87
N SER A 156 25.13 -8.64 10.11
CA SER A 156 25.10 -9.89 9.31
C SER A 156 26.28 -10.06 8.33
N GLY A 157 26.87 -8.95 7.85
CA GLY A 157 28.02 -8.94 6.94
C GLY A 157 29.35 -8.48 7.54
N ALA A 158 29.37 -8.14 8.83
CA ALA A 158 30.49 -7.44 9.46
C ALA A 158 31.44 -8.35 10.24
N ASN A 159 31.05 -9.59 10.53
CA ASN A 159 31.82 -10.54 11.37
C ASN A 159 32.32 -9.86 12.65
N VAL A 160 31.38 -9.28 13.40
CA VAL A 160 31.67 -8.60 14.66
C VAL A 160 32.04 -9.65 15.70
N THR A 161 33.10 -9.40 16.45
CA THR A 161 33.65 -10.33 17.45
C THR A 161 33.55 -9.79 18.87
N ARG A 162 33.55 -8.46 19.07
CA ARG A 162 33.43 -7.83 20.39
C ARG A 162 32.67 -6.50 20.31
N PHE A 163 31.96 -6.18 21.38
CA PHE A 163 31.44 -4.84 21.66
C PHE A 163 32.18 -4.24 22.86
N ILE A 164 32.65 -2.99 22.71
CA ILE A 164 33.45 -2.29 23.72
C ILE A 164 32.87 -0.89 23.92
N SER A 165 32.59 -0.51 25.17
CA SER A 165 32.18 0.85 25.53
C SER A 165 32.33 1.10 27.03
N TYR A 166 32.60 2.35 27.43
CA TYR A 166 32.24 2.79 28.79
C TYR A 166 30.76 3.18 28.82
N VAL A 167 30.05 2.78 29.88
CA VAL A 167 28.62 3.09 30.06
C VAL A 167 28.46 3.90 31.35
N GLY A 168 27.77 5.04 31.25
CA GLY A 168 27.51 5.90 32.40
C GLY A 168 26.64 7.10 32.04
N ILE A 169 26.51 8.04 32.98
CA ILE A 169 25.75 9.28 32.83
C ILE A 169 26.71 10.42 32.49
N ASP A 170 26.37 11.26 31.52
CA ASP A 170 27.19 12.40 31.13
C ASP A 170 27.31 13.45 32.25
N ARG A 171 28.48 14.09 32.40
CA ARG A 171 28.68 15.12 33.43
C ARG A 171 27.81 16.37 33.25
N SER A 172 27.28 16.61 32.05
CA SER A 172 26.33 17.68 31.76
C SER A 172 24.86 17.33 32.04
N ALA A 173 24.55 16.08 32.40
CA ALA A 173 23.19 15.68 32.71
C ALA A 173 22.66 16.35 33.99
N ASN A 174 21.36 16.67 34.00
CA ASN A 174 20.71 17.24 35.18
C ASN A 174 20.50 16.16 36.25
N HIS A 175 21.09 16.35 37.42
CA HIS A 175 21.09 15.40 38.54
C HIS A 175 20.63 16.02 39.87
N LEU A 176 20.15 17.27 39.84
CA LEU A 176 19.72 17.98 41.06
C LEU A 176 18.44 17.40 41.66
N ASN A 177 17.64 16.71 40.85
CA ASN A 177 16.53 15.88 41.32
C ASN A 177 17.02 14.44 41.47
N SER A 178 16.80 13.84 42.65
CA SER A 178 17.20 12.45 42.93
C SER A 178 16.49 11.39 42.08
N ASP A 179 15.42 11.78 41.39
CA ASP A 179 14.67 10.93 40.47
C ASP A 179 15.15 11.04 39.01
N TYR A 180 16.16 11.87 38.72
CA TYR A 180 16.77 11.97 37.38
C TYR A 180 18.09 11.22 37.35
N ALA A 181 18.53 10.87 36.13
CA ALA A 181 19.78 10.17 35.92
C ALA A 181 19.85 8.88 36.77
N ASP A 182 18.78 8.08 36.74
CA ASP A 182 18.63 6.82 37.45
C ASP A 182 18.42 5.68 36.44
N ILE A 183 19.50 5.04 36.00
CA ILE A 183 19.44 3.94 35.04
C ILE A 183 19.34 2.62 35.79
N GLN A 184 18.27 1.86 35.58
CA GLN A 184 18.10 0.54 36.19
C GLN A 184 19.20 -0.42 35.72
N LYS A 185 19.36 -0.57 34.40
CA LYS A 185 20.40 -1.40 33.79
C LYS A 185 20.61 -1.11 32.31
N PHE A 186 21.75 -1.57 31.82
CA PHE A 186 22.11 -1.61 30.41
C PHE A 186 22.37 -3.06 29.97
N GLU A 187 21.82 -3.44 28.82
CA GLU A 187 21.99 -4.76 28.23
C GLU A 187 22.55 -4.70 26.80
N VAL A 188 23.35 -5.70 26.47
CA VAL A 188 23.75 -6.02 25.08
C VAL A 188 23.06 -7.32 24.70
N VAL A 189 22.29 -7.27 23.62
CA VAL A 189 21.49 -8.40 23.11
C VAL A 189 21.96 -8.75 21.71
N ALA A 190 22.33 -10.01 21.49
CA ALA A 190 22.68 -10.54 20.17
C ALA A 190 21.58 -11.52 19.72
N ASP A 191 20.94 -11.24 18.59
CA ASP A 191 19.85 -12.06 18.00
C ASP A 191 18.75 -12.44 19.02
N GLY A 192 18.32 -11.45 19.81
CA GLY A 192 17.29 -11.62 20.84
C GLY A 192 17.77 -12.28 22.14
N LYS A 193 19.05 -12.69 22.23
CA LYS A 193 19.64 -13.27 23.45
C LYS A 193 20.52 -12.25 24.17
N VAL A 194 20.25 -12.03 25.46
CA VAL A 194 21.10 -11.18 26.32
C VAL A 194 22.47 -11.85 26.49
N ILE A 195 23.53 -11.13 26.11
CA ILE A 195 24.92 -11.58 26.24
C ILE A 195 25.69 -10.77 27.29
N TYR A 196 25.17 -9.60 27.68
CA TYR A 196 25.66 -8.80 28.80
C TYR A 196 24.49 -8.09 29.48
N SER A 197 24.52 -8.02 30.81
CA SER A 197 23.62 -7.18 31.61
C SER A 197 24.39 -6.55 32.77
N SER A 198 24.23 -5.24 32.96
CA SER A 198 24.93 -4.50 34.01
C SER A 198 24.43 -4.82 35.42
N ASP A 199 23.20 -5.32 35.58
CA ASP A 199 22.58 -5.64 36.88
C ASP A 199 23.38 -6.68 37.68
N SER A 200 24.09 -7.57 36.99
CA SER A 200 25.00 -8.55 37.58
C SER A 200 26.10 -7.93 38.45
N LYS A 201 26.62 -6.76 38.05
CA LYS A 201 27.70 -6.04 38.73
C LYS A 201 27.22 -4.77 39.45
N TYR A 202 26.13 -4.17 38.95
CA TYR A 202 25.52 -2.95 39.45
C TYR A 202 24.02 -3.20 39.73
N PRO A 203 23.66 -4.04 40.72
CA PRO A 203 22.27 -4.41 41.00
C PRO A 203 21.42 -3.25 41.53
N LYS A 204 22.06 -2.14 41.91
CA LYS A 204 21.41 -0.90 42.37
C LYS A 204 21.25 0.15 41.26
N GLY A 205 21.54 -0.20 40.02
CA GLY A 205 21.52 0.73 38.89
C GLY A 205 22.74 1.65 38.83
N ILE A 206 22.62 2.68 37.99
CA ILE A 206 23.68 3.64 37.64
C ILE A 206 23.13 5.04 37.89
N LYS A 207 23.84 5.81 38.72
CA LYS A 207 23.48 7.19 39.09
C LYS A 207 24.53 8.19 38.62
N TYR A 208 24.23 9.48 38.74
CA TYR A 208 25.15 10.55 38.34
C TYR A 208 26.54 10.41 38.98
N ASP A 209 26.65 10.03 40.25
CA ASP A 209 27.93 9.84 40.96
C ASP A 209 28.60 8.46 40.70
N THR A 210 27.95 7.58 39.95
CA THR A 210 28.50 6.26 39.62
C THR A 210 29.61 6.40 38.59
N SER A 211 30.78 5.84 38.89
CA SER A 211 31.87 5.76 37.90
C SER A 211 31.42 4.87 36.73
N ALA A 212 31.62 5.36 35.52
CA ALA A 212 31.33 4.64 34.29
C ALA A 212 32.11 3.33 34.25
N PHE A 213 31.45 2.28 33.80
CA PHE A 213 32.02 0.94 33.77
C PHE A 213 32.30 0.50 32.35
N LEU A 214 33.39 -0.24 32.19
CA LEU A 214 33.75 -0.85 30.93
C LEU A 214 32.84 -2.06 30.67
N VAL A 215 32.14 -2.00 29.55
CA VAL A 215 31.49 -3.15 28.91
C VAL A 215 32.42 -3.62 27.81
N ASP A 216 32.85 -4.86 27.91
CA ASP A 216 33.74 -5.52 26.96
C ASP A 216 33.28 -6.98 26.86
N VAL A 217 32.50 -7.27 25.81
CA VAL A 217 31.79 -8.55 25.66
C VAL A 217 32.05 -9.14 24.28
N GLU A 218 32.26 -10.44 24.24
CA GLU A 218 32.35 -11.20 22.99
C GLU A 218 30.98 -11.29 22.31
N ILE A 219 30.96 -11.09 21.00
CA ILE A 219 29.78 -11.28 20.16
C ILE A 219 29.84 -12.69 19.58
N PRO A 220 28.76 -13.48 19.69
CA PRO A 220 28.70 -14.80 19.07
C PRO A 220 29.01 -14.74 17.57
N LYS A 221 29.61 -15.82 17.06
CA LYS A 221 29.88 -15.94 15.63
C LYS A 221 28.56 -15.93 14.85
N ASP A 222 28.59 -15.34 13.65
CA ASP A 222 27.47 -15.29 12.71
C ASP A 222 26.23 -14.55 13.27
N THR A 223 26.41 -13.71 14.30
CA THR A 223 25.35 -12.82 14.79
C THR A 223 24.81 -11.93 13.67
N GLN A 224 23.49 -11.82 13.57
CA GLN A 224 22.83 -11.00 12.55
C GLN A 224 22.53 -9.60 13.06
N THR A 225 22.11 -9.49 14.32
CA THR A 225 21.64 -8.25 14.92
C THR A 225 22.18 -8.06 16.33
N ILE A 226 22.53 -6.82 16.66
CA ILE A 226 22.90 -6.41 18.01
C ILE A 226 21.98 -5.27 18.45
N GLU A 227 21.40 -5.39 19.65
CA GLU A 227 20.61 -4.34 20.29
C GLU A 227 21.27 -3.89 21.58
N LEU A 228 21.33 -2.58 21.78
CA LEU A 228 21.80 -1.92 23.01
C LEU A 228 20.59 -1.38 23.75
N LYS A 229 20.21 -2.02 24.86
CA LYS A 229 18.97 -1.73 25.59
C LYS A 229 19.26 -0.98 26.87
N SER A 230 18.54 0.12 27.09
CA SER A 230 18.68 0.96 28.27
C SER A 230 17.35 1.03 29.03
N TYR A 231 17.39 0.60 30.29
CA TYR A 231 16.23 0.49 31.16
C TYR A 231 16.22 1.65 32.17
N SER A 232 15.15 2.43 32.14
CA SER A 232 14.92 3.53 33.07
C SER A 232 14.68 3.00 34.48
N GLY A 233 15.13 3.75 35.49
CA GLY A 233 14.92 3.43 36.91
C GLY A 233 13.53 3.83 37.36
N LYS A 234 13.21 5.13 37.26
CA LYS A 234 11.92 5.68 37.71
C LYS A 234 11.17 6.44 36.63
N HIS A 235 11.87 7.21 35.80
CA HIS A 235 11.27 8.10 34.81
C HIS A 235 11.98 8.00 33.46
N THR A 236 11.23 7.70 32.40
CA THR A 236 11.83 7.46 31.09
C THR A 236 12.43 8.71 30.45
N TRP A 237 11.97 9.91 30.79
CA TRP A 237 12.37 11.14 30.06
C TRP A 237 13.63 11.82 30.61
N ALA A 238 13.98 11.57 31.88
CA ALA A 238 15.11 12.24 32.57
C ALA A 238 16.34 11.33 32.75
N ASP A 239 16.26 10.09 32.26
CA ASP A 239 17.26 9.05 32.45
C ASP A 239 18.23 9.02 31.25
N GLU A 240 18.99 10.11 31.08
CA GLU A 240 20.03 10.21 30.06
C GLU A 240 21.21 9.29 30.37
N LEU A 241 21.67 8.52 29.37
CA LEU A 241 22.94 7.80 29.43
C LEU A 241 23.78 8.01 28.18
N VAL A 242 25.08 7.82 28.35
CA VAL A 242 26.06 7.88 27.27
C VAL A 242 26.90 6.60 27.21
N LEU A 243 27.23 6.21 25.98
CA LEU A 243 28.11 5.09 25.64
C LEU A 243 29.43 5.67 25.13
N GLY A 244 30.36 5.92 26.04
CA GLY A 244 31.66 6.54 25.74
C GLY A 244 32.62 5.59 25.03
N GLY A 245 33.10 5.99 23.85
CA GLY A 245 34.03 5.19 23.04
C GLY A 245 33.41 3.94 22.43
N ALA A 246 32.08 3.88 22.30
CA ALA A 246 31.35 2.69 21.83
C ALA A 246 31.82 2.23 20.44
N MET A 247 32.31 1.00 20.35
CA MET A 247 32.80 0.41 19.09
C MET A 247 32.55 -1.10 18.99
N PHE A 248 32.52 -1.58 17.75
CA PHE A 248 32.59 -2.99 17.40
C PHE A 248 34.00 -3.36 16.91
N MET A 249 34.51 -4.51 17.35
CA MET A 249 35.67 -5.15 16.73
C MET A 249 35.17 -6.01 15.57
N ALA A 250 35.51 -5.64 14.34
CA ALA A 250 34.95 -6.25 13.13
C ALA A 250 36.04 -6.48 12.06
N ASN A 251 35.88 -7.55 11.29
CA ASN A 251 36.77 -7.88 10.17
C ASN A 251 36.07 -7.80 8.79
N GLY A 252 34.75 -7.58 8.77
CA GLY A 252 33.92 -7.44 7.57
C GLY A 252 33.44 -6.01 7.33
N LYS A 253 32.50 -5.85 6.40
CA LYS A 253 31.87 -4.55 6.10
C LYS A 253 30.49 -4.47 6.72
N PHE A 254 30.20 -3.37 7.40
CA PHE A 254 28.84 -3.06 7.83
C PHE A 254 28.00 -2.69 6.61
N LYS A 255 26.82 -3.30 6.48
CA LYS A 255 25.82 -2.84 5.52
C LYS A 255 25.23 -1.55 6.04
N ASN A 256 25.07 -0.55 5.18
CA ASN A 256 24.29 0.61 5.56
C ASN A 256 22.81 0.17 5.54
N PRO A 257 22.08 0.21 6.67
CA PRO A 257 20.66 -0.13 6.72
C PRO A 257 19.78 0.79 5.84
N ASN A 258 20.34 1.91 5.36
CA ASN A 258 19.69 2.78 4.38
C ASN A 258 19.92 2.34 2.93
N ASP A 259 20.83 1.40 2.65
CA ASP A 259 21.01 0.80 1.34
C ASP A 259 19.84 -0.16 1.08
N TRP A 260 18.98 0.20 0.13
CA TRP A 260 17.84 -0.61 -0.25
C TRP A 260 18.10 -1.31 -1.58
N SER A 261 17.84 -2.61 -1.62
CA SER A 261 17.67 -3.38 -2.84
C SER A 261 16.20 -3.76 -2.99
N GLU A 262 15.71 -3.72 -4.21
CA GLU A 262 14.35 -4.15 -4.52
C GLU A 262 14.16 -5.63 -4.14
N VAL A 263 13.06 -5.92 -3.45
CA VAL A 263 12.62 -7.28 -3.11
C VAL A 263 11.63 -7.72 -4.18
N ASP A 264 11.63 -9.01 -4.52
CA ASP A 264 10.66 -9.58 -5.47
C ASP A 264 9.23 -9.22 -5.06
N LYS A 265 8.43 -8.79 -6.05
CA LYS A 265 7.05 -8.40 -5.80
C LYS A 265 6.21 -9.63 -5.50
N ARG A 266 5.33 -9.54 -4.49
CA ARG A 266 4.39 -10.60 -4.14
C ARG A 266 3.36 -10.86 -5.24
N ARG A 267 3.07 -9.86 -6.06
CA ARG A 267 2.26 -9.95 -7.27
C ARG A 267 2.67 -8.87 -8.26
N GLU A 268 2.31 -9.05 -9.52
CA GLU A 268 2.38 -7.98 -10.51
C GLU A 268 1.10 -7.12 -10.45
N ILE A 269 1.25 -5.82 -10.72
CA ILE A 269 0.14 -4.88 -10.94
C ILE A 269 0.56 -3.95 -12.08
N ASN A 270 -0.02 -4.14 -13.25
CA ASN A 270 0.22 -3.32 -14.45
C ASN A 270 -0.96 -3.45 -15.41
N ASN A 271 -0.83 -2.97 -16.65
CA ASN A 271 -1.92 -3.00 -17.63
C ASN A 271 -2.31 -4.41 -18.08
N GLU A 272 -1.39 -5.36 -18.09
CA GLU A 272 -1.65 -6.78 -18.38
C GLU A 272 -2.10 -7.57 -17.15
N HIS A 273 -1.80 -7.04 -15.96
CA HIS A 273 -2.16 -7.59 -14.65
C HIS A 273 -2.92 -6.55 -13.84
N PRO A 274 -4.14 -6.16 -14.27
CA PRO A 274 -4.94 -5.20 -13.53
C PRO A 274 -5.35 -5.80 -12.17
N LEU A 275 -5.79 -4.93 -11.26
CA LEU A 275 -6.22 -5.32 -9.91
C LEU A 275 -7.64 -4.84 -9.64
N LEU A 276 -8.53 -5.79 -9.33
CA LEU A 276 -9.83 -5.53 -8.72
C LEU A 276 -9.76 -5.86 -7.23
N MET A 277 -9.94 -4.84 -6.39
CA MET A 277 -10.00 -5.01 -4.93
C MET A 277 -11.40 -5.47 -4.53
N MET A 278 -11.51 -6.48 -3.68
CA MET A 278 -12.78 -7.08 -3.25
C MET A 278 -13.02 -6.79 -1.76
N PRO A 279 -13.73 -5.70 -1.42
CA PRO A 279 -13.89 -5.23 -0.04
C PRO A 279 -14.75 -6.17 0.81
N LEU A 280 -14.29 -6.48 2.02
CA LEU A 280 -15.06 -7.12 3.09
C LEU A 280 -14.95 -6.30 4.37
N TYR A 281 -16.08 -5.77 4.84
CA TYR A 281 -16.15 -4.81 5.94
C TYR A 281 -16.54 -5.51 7.23
N ALA A 282 -15.66 -5.48 8.24
CA ALA A 282 -15.86 -6.17 9.51
C ALA A 282 -17.13 -5.72 10.22
N ASN A 283 -17.88 -6.65 10.82
CA ASN A 283 -19.07 -6.32 11.61
C ASN A 283 -18.70 -6.17 13.09
N GLY A 284 -18.54 -4.92 13.54
CA GLY A 284 -18.18 -4.60 14.92
C GLY A 284 -19.25 -4.99 15.95
N GLU A 285 -20.53 -4.97 15.58
CA GLU A 285 -21.62 -5.38 16.46
C GLU A 285 -21.58 -6.88 16.77
N GLU A 286 -21.33 -7.71 15.75
CA GLU A 286 -21.20 -9.16 15.91
C GLU A 286 -19.85 -9.57 16.51
N PHE A 287 -18.78 -8.81 16.24
CA PHE A 287 -17.50 -8.99 16.90
C PHE A 287 -17.59 -8.84 18.42
N ASN A 288 -18.35 -7.86 18.91
CA ASN A 288 -18.63 -7.72 20.35
C ASN A 288 -19.39 -8.92 20.95
N GLN A 289 -19.99 -9.76 20.11
CA GLN A 289 -20.67 -11.01 20.49
C GLN A 289 -19.78 -12.24 20.29
N GLY A 290 -18.50 -12.06 19.97
CA GLY A 290 -17.53 -13.14 19.78
C GLY A 290 -17.57 -13.79 18.39
N LYS A 291 -18.11 -13.11 17.37
CA LYS A 291 -18.20 -13.62 16.00
C LYS A 291 -17.27 -12.86 15.04
N TYR A 292 -16.73 -13.56 14.05
CA TYR A 292 -15.86 -12.99 13.02
C TYR A 292 -16.62 -12.95 11.70
N THR A 293 -17.39 -11.88 11.47
CA THR A 293 -18.29 -11.75 10.32
C THR A 293 -18.12 -10.40 9.63
N PHE A 294 -18.71 -10.28 8.44
CA PHE A 294 -18.69 -9.07 7.65
C PHE A 294 -20.11 -8.51 7.47
N TRP A 295 -20.23 -7.18 7.40
CA TRP A 295 -21.46 -6.54 6.98
C TRP A 295 -21.87 -7.02 5.59
N GLY A 296 -23.16 -7.29 5.39
CA GLY A 296 -23.67 -7.87 4.15
C GLY A 296 -23.67 -9.40 4.12
N GLY A 297 -23.13 -10.08 5.15
CA GLY A 297 -23.20 -11.55 5.26
C GLY A 297 -22.24 -12.30 4.34
N ASP A 298 -21.36 -11.59 3.63
CA ASP A 298 -20.23 -12.22 2.95
C ASP A 298 -19.29 -12.88 3.98
N THR A 299 -18.59 -13.92 3.53
CA THR A 299 -17.52 -14.62 4.27
C THR A 299 -16.25 -14.58 3.43
N LEU A 300 -15.08 -14.56 4.03
CA LEU A 300 -13.81 -14.49 3.28
C LEU A 300 -13.69 -15.66 2.30
N THR A 301 -13.83 -16.89 2.79
CA THR A 301 -13.77 -18.09 1.95
C THR A 301 -14.88 -18.13 0.90
N GLY A 302 -16.14 -17.94 1.29
CA GLY A 302 -17.27 -18.03 0.36
C GLY A 302 -17.24 -16.96 -0.74
N LYS A 303 -16.78 -15.74 -0.42
CA LYS A 303 -16.60 -14.68 -1.42
C LYS A 303 -15.52 -15.05 -2.43
N TRP A 304 -14.38 -15.56 -1.95
CA TRP A 304 -13.29 -15.99 -2.83
C TRP A 304 -13.68 -17.16 -3.74
N GLU A 305 -14.39 -18.15 -3.20
CA GLU A 305 -14.90 -19.27 -3.99
C GLU A 305 -15.84 -18.80 -5.11
N ASN A 306 -16.65 -17.78 -4.84
CA ASN A 306 -17.62 -17.22 -5.79
C ASN A 306 -16.98 -16.38 -6.91
N ILE A 307 -15.82 -15.77 -6.68
CA ILE A 307 -15.09 -15.03 -7.74
C ILE A 307 -14.84 -15.97 -8.92
N PRO A 308 -15.20 -15.60 -10.16
CA PRO A 308 -14.93 -16.41 -11.34
C PRO A 308 -13.45 -16.79 -11.46
N ASP A 309 -13.17 -18.03 -11.85
CA ASP A 309 -11.79 -18.56 -11.88
C ASP A 309 -10.87 -17.75 -12.83
N ASP A 310 -11.43 -17.16 -13.90
CA ASP A 310 -10.72 -16.25 -14.81
C ASP A 310 -10.30 -14.93 -14.16
N LEU A 311 -11.00 -14.49 -13.11
CA LEU A 311 -10.74 -13.23 -12.42
C LEU A 311 -9.85 -13.40 -11.18
N LYS A 312 -9.79 -14.59 -10.59
CA LYS A 312 -8.98 -14.86 -9.38
C LYS A 312 -7.54 -14.33 -9.47
N PRO A 313 -6.78 -14.49 -10.58
CA PRO A 313 -5.41 -13.95 -10.71
C PRO A 313 -5.32 -12.42 -10.58
N TYR A 314 -6.40 -11.72 -10.89
CA TYR A 314 -6.49 -10.26 -10.98
C TYR A 314 -7.28 -9.64 -9.81
N THR A 315 -7.76 -10.47 -8.88
CA THR A 315 -8.53 -10.01 -7.71
C THR A 315 -7.77 -10.21 -6.40
N VAL A 316 -8.03 -9.36 -5.41
CA VAL A 316 -7.49 -9.49 -4.04
C VAL A 316 -8.58 -9.10 -3.05
N ILE A 317 -8.75 -9.89 -1.97
CA ILE A 317 -9.65 -9.53 -0.88
C ILE A 317 -9.08 -8.33 -0.12
N GLN A 318 -9.84 -7.25 0.01
CA GLN A 318 -9.48 -6.11 0.85
C GLN A 318 -10.30 -6.15 2.14
N LEU A 319 -9.62 -6.32 3.29
CA LEU A 319 -10.28 -6.34 4.59
C LEU A 319 -10.35 -4.93 5.17
N HIS A 320 -11.55 -4.45 5.46
CA HIS A 320 -11.82 -3.14 6.08
C HIS A 320 -12.25 -3.33 7.54
N PRO A 321 -11.76 -2.52 8.50
CA PRO A 321 -12.09 -2.71 9.90
C PRO A 321 -13.44 -2.09 10.28
N ASP A 322 -14.02 -1.27 9.38
CA ASP A 322 -15.33 -0.60 9.50
C ASP A 322 -15.59 -0.11 10.93
N ASP A 323 -16.56 -0.70 11.63
CA ASP A 323 -17.03 -0.30 12.95
C ASP A 323 -16.52 -1.20 14.09
N LEU A 324 -15.44 -1.97 13.87
CA LEU A 324 -14.78 -2.71 14.95
C LEU A 324 -14.51 -1.83 16.17
N PRO A 325 -14.56 -2.40 17.40
CA PRO A 325 -14.38 -1.63 18.62
C PRO A 325 -13.13 -0.75 18.60
N LYS A 326 -13.32 0.54 18.90
CA LYS A 326 -12.27 1.56 18.93
C LYS A 326 -11.42 1.44 20.20
N ARG A 327 -10.70 0.34 20.32
CA ARG A 327 -9.79 0.01 21.41
C ARG A 327 -8.64 -0.86 20.90
N ASP A 328 -7.54 -0.87 21.64
CA ASP A 328 -6.39 -1.71 21.34
C ASP A 328 -6.78 -3.20 21.24
N GLY A 329 -6.11 -3.91 20.33
CA GLY A 329 -6.28 -5.33 20.10
C GLY A 329 -7.42 -5.73 19.15
N ALA A 330 -8.51 -4.95 19.05
CA ALA A 330 -9.69 -5.38 18.28
C ALA A 330 -9.42 -5.62 16.79
N ALA A 331 -8.77 -4.67 16.11
CA ALA A 331 -8.42 -4.82 14.69
C ALA A 331 -7.37 -5.92 14.45
N ARG A 332 -6.39 -6.06 15.36
CA ARG A 332 -5.36 -7.12 15.25
C ARG A 332 -5.99 -8.51 15.38
N ASP A 333 -6.87 -8.69 16.35
CA ASP A 333 -7.60 -9.94 16.58
C ASP A 333 -8.41 -10.35 15.34
N PHE A 334 -9.25 -9.43 14.85
CA PHE A 334 -10.06 -9.67 13.66
C PHE A 334 -9.20 -9.97 12.42
N TYR A 335 -8.14 -9.18 12.17
CA TYR A 335 -7.27 -9.39 11.01
C TYR A 335 -6.43 -10.66 11.09
N GLU A 336 -5.90 -11.01 12.26
CA GLU A 336 -5.16 -12.27 12.43
C GLU A 336 -6.07 -13.48 12.20
N HIS A 337 -7.33 -13.44 12.67
CA HIS A 337 -8.32 -14.47 12.37
C HIS A 337 -8.53 -14.62 10.85
N MET A 338 -8.77 -13.51 10.15
CA MET A 338 -9.04 -13.54 8.71
C MET A 338 -7.80 -13.91 7.88
N LEU A 339 -6.60 -13.53 8.30
CA LEU A 339 -5.35 -13.94 7.66
C LEU A 339 -5.09 -15.44 7.83
N GLU A 340 -5.41 -16.01 8.99
CA GLU A 340 -5.35 -17.46 9.22
C GLU A 340 -6.35 -18.22 8.33
N GLU A 341 -7.59 -17.74 8.21
CA GLU A 341 -8.58 -18.30 7.28
C GLU A 341 -8.08 -18.26 5.84
N ALA A 342 -7.62 -17.09 5.38
CA ALA A 342 -7.09 -16.90 4.04
C ALA A 342 -5.88 -17.82 3.74
N ALA A 343 -4.96 -17.98 4.70
CA ALA A 343 -3.75 -18.78 4.52
C ALA A 343 -4.00 -20.30 4.51
N LYS A 344 -5.12 -20.76 5.09
CA LYS A 344 -5.50 -22.18 5.20
C LYS A 344 -6.58 -22.60 4.22
N TYR A 345 -7.00 -21.72 3.32
CA TYR A 345 -8.03 -22.04 2.34
C TYR A 345 -7.62 -23.21 1.43
N VAL A 346 -8.47 -24.24 1.41
CA VAL A 346 -8.34 -25.39 0.54
C VAL A 346 -9.35 -25.27 -0.58
N ASN A 347 -8.88 -25.22 -1.82
CA ASN A 347 -9.76 -25.17 -2.98
C ASN A 347 -10.56 -26.48 -3.08
N PRO A 348 -11.91 -26.44 -2.98
CA PRO A 348 -12.72 -27.65 -2.92
C PRO A 348 -12.70 -28.45 -4.24
N LYS A 349 -12.36 -27.81 -5.37
CA LYS A 349 -12.25 -28.48 -6.68
C LYS A 349 -10.94 -29.26 -6.83
N THR A 350 -9.85 -28.81 -6.22
CA THR A 350 -8.50 -29.38 -6.40
C THR A 350 -7.96 -30.09 -5.17
N GLY A 351 -8.52 -29.83 -3.98
CA GLY A 351 -8.04 -30.32 -2.70
C GLY A 351 -6.71 -29.71 -2.25
N LYS A 352 -6.19 -28.69 -2.96
CA LYS A 352 -4.91 -28.04 -2.64
C LYS A 352 -5.12 -26.83 -1.74
N ASN A 353 -4.18 -26.61 -0.82
CA ASN A 353 -4.09 -25.35 -0.11
C ASN A 353 -3.63 -24.25 -1.08
N GLU A 354 -4.49 -23.27 -1.32
CA GLU A 354 -4.28 -22.19 -2.28
C GLU A 354 -4.50 -20.84 -1.58
N PRO A 355 -3.56 -20.36 -0.74
CA PRO A 355 -3.76 -19.18 0.11
C PRO A 355 -4.40 -17.99 -0.60
N ILE A 356 -5.50 -17.46 -0.05
CA ILE A 356 -6.28 -16.37 -0.62
C ILE A 356 -5.48 -15.07 -0.53
N PRO A 357 -5.28 -14.31 -1.63
CA PRO A 357 -4.55 -13.06 -1.58
C PRO A 357 -5.35 -11.98 -0.84
N VAL A 358 -4.69 -11.28 0.09
CA VAL A 358 -5.30 -10.28 0.98
C VAL A 358 -4.56 -8.93 0.93
N ILE A 359 -5.32 -7.84 1.08
CA ILE A 359 -4.87 -6.49 1.42
C ILE A 359 -5.59 -6.06 2.71
N LEU A 360 -4.88 -5.43 3.64
CA LEU A 360 -5.47 -4.90 4.89
C LEU A 360 -5.63 -3.38 4.84
N THR A 361 -6.79 -2.84 5.21
CA THR A 361 -6.89 -1.41 5.50
C THR A 361 -6.25 -1.07 6.84
N VAL A 362 -5.11 -0.40 6.78
CA VAL A 362 -4.32 -0.05 7.98
C VAL A 362 -4.46 1.43 8.34
N TYR A 363 -4.94 2.27 7.42
CA TYR A 363 -5.09 3.69 7.66
C TYR A 363 -6.38 4.26 7.07
N THR A 364 -7.17 4.97 7.86
CA THR A 364 -8.39 5.67 7.42
C THR A 364 -8.83 6.69 8.47
N ALA A 365 -9.57 7.73 8.06
CA ALA A 365 -10.07 8.80 8.93
C ALA A 365 -8.98 9.40 9.84
N GLY A 366 -7.79 9.65 9.28
CA GLY A 366 -6.63 10.18 9.99
C GLY A 366 -6.10 9.25 11.09
N ASN A 367 -6.55 8.00 11.11
CA ASN A 367 -6.33 7.03 12.19
C ASN A 367 -6.59 7.61 13.57
N MET A 368 -7.58 8.48 13.68
CA MET A 368 -7.96 9.01 14.98
C MET A 368 -8.58 7.90 15.82
N PRO A 369 -8.21 7.75 17.11
CA PRO A 369 -8.71 6.67 17.96
C PRO A 369 -10.22 6.74 18.19
N TYR A 370 -10.84 7.90 17.97
CA TYR A 370 -12.29 8.08 18.04
C TYR A 370 -13.02 7.80 16.72
N TYR A 371 -12.32 7.61 15.59
CA TYR A 371 -12.93 7.24 14.31
C TYR A 371 -12.77 5.75 13.97
N THR A 372 -11.61 5.15 14.21
CA THR A 372 -11.34 3.80 13.70
C THR A 372 -10.48 2.96 14.65
N SER A 373 -10.74 1.65 14.66
CA SER A 373 -9.90 0.64 15.32
C SER A 373 -8.53 0.47 14.66
N ALA A 374 -8.35 0.96 13.43
CA ALA A 374 -7.06 0.92 12.72
C ALA A 374 -5.95 1.72 13.42
N HIS A 375 -6.30 2.66 14.30
CA HIS A 375 -5.33 3.43 15.12
C HIS A 375 -4.31 2.52 15.83
N TRP A 376 -4.73 1.33 16.27
CA TRP A 376 -3.91 0.40 17.03
C TRP A 376 -3.18 -0.64 16.17
N LEU A 377 -2.98 -0.38 14.88
CA LEU A 377 -2.20 -1.21 13.97
C LEU A 377 -0.80 -0.60 13.78
N SER A 378 0.17 -1.08 14.56
CA SER A 378 1.55 -0.57 14.48
C SER A 378 2.27 -1.10 13.23
N THR A 379 3.23 -0.32 12.71
CA THR A 379 4.10 -0.74 11.59
C THR A 379 4.87 -2.03 11.92
N SER A 380 5.27 -2.23 13.18
CA SER A 380 5.91 -3.47 13.65
C SER A 380 4.99 -4.69 13.53
N TRP A 381 3.70 -4.54 13.88
CA TRP A 381 2.72 -5.60 13.66
C TRP A 381 2.52 -5.88 12.18
N ILE A 382 2.42 -4.85 11.33
CA ILE A 382 2.29 -5.00 9.87
C ILE A 382 3.47 -5.79 9.28
N ASP A 383 4.70 -5.46 9.67
CA ASP A 383 5.91 -6.19 9.25
C ASP A 383 5.86 -7.67 9.67
N LYS A 384 5.42 -7.95 10.91
CA LYS A 384 5.20 -9.31 11.39
C LYS A 384 4.16 -10.06 10.55
N MET A 385 3.07 -9.39 10.15
CA MET A 385 2.03 -10.00 9.32
C MET A 385 2.54 -10.30 7.91
N TYR A 386 3.28 -9.39 7.29
CA TYR A 386 3.91 -9.66 6.00
C TYR A 386 4.86 -10.85 6.06
N GLN A 387 5.69 -10.96 7.10
CA GLN A 387 6.62 -12.08 7.26
C GLN A 387 5.90 -13.42 7.49
N LYS A 388 4.80 -13.40 8.24
CA LYS A 388 4.03 -14.62 8.56
C LYS A 388 3.16 -15.11 7.39
N TYR A 389 2.59 -14.20 6.61
CA TYR A 389 1.58 -14.52 5.59
C TYR A 389 2.07 -14.10 4.20
N PRO A 390 2.57 -15.03 3.36
CA PRO A 390 2.97 -14.74 1.99
C PRO A 390 1.83 -14.17 1.13
N ASN A 391 0.60 -14.60 1.40
CA ASN A 391 -0.62 -14.15 0.72
C ASN A 391 -1.09 -12.74 1.13
N LEU A 392 -0.43 -12.07 2.10
CA LEU A 392 -0.63 -10.64 2.34
C LEU A 392 0.11 -9.84 1.25
N HIS A 393 -0.59 -9.34 0.25
CA HIS A 393 -0.01 -8.69 -0.93
C HIS A 393 0.15 -7.18 -0.78
N GLY A 394 -0.53 -6.57 0.20
CA GLY A 394 -0.44 -5.13 0.40
C GLY A 394 -1.19 -4.62 1.63
N ILE A 395 -1.08 -3.32 1.85
CA ILE A 395 -1.82 -2.57 2.86
C ILE A 395 -2.44 -1.32 2.23
N PHE A 396 -3.56 -0.88 2.78
CA PHE A 396 -4.41 0.17 2.19
C PHE A 396 -4.62 1.34 3.17
N SER A 397 -4.43 2.55 2.67
CA SER A 397 -4.87 3.80 3.27
C SER A 397 -6.05 4.37 2.48
N THR A 398 -7.12 4.80 3.13
CA THR A 398 -8.29 5.34 2.44
C THR A 398 -8.97 6.45 3.21
N GLU A 399 -9.35 7.52 2.51
CA GLU A 399 -10.25 8.58 2.99
C GLU A 399 -9.76 9.32 4.26
N ASN A 400 -8.81 10.23 4.08
CA ASN A 400 -8.30 11.08 5.16
C ASN A 400 -8.38 12.57 4.83
N TYR A 401 -8.78 12.93 3.61
CA TYR A 401 -8.84 14.32 3.14
C TYR A 401 -9.62 15.26 4.08
N TRP A 402 -10.67 14.75 4.74
CA TRP A 402 -11.53 15.52 5.64
C TRP A 402 -11.00 15.60 7.08
N ILE A 403 -10.01 14.77 7.43
CA ILE A 403 -9.33 14.73 8.73
C ILE A 403 -7.83 14.46 8.52
N TRP A 404 -7.14 15.47 8.01
CA TRP A 404 -5.71 15.37 7.70
C TRP A 404 -4.88 15.41 9.00
N ALA A 405 -4.55 14.23 9.53
CA ALA A 405 -3.77 14.10 10.77
C ALA A 405 -2.39 14.74 10.66
N ASN A 406 -1.84 15.21 11.77
CA ASN A 406 -0.55 15.93 11.81
C ASN A 406 0.66 15.09 11.37
N ASP A 407 0.55 13.76 11.46
CA ASP A 407 1.59 12.77 11.20
C ASP A 407 1.28 11.85 10.00
N ILE A 408 0.24 12.15 9.21
CA ILE A 408 -0.22 11.30 8.11
C ILE A 408 0.88 11.04 7.07
N GLU A 409 1.67 12.06 6.69
CA GLU A 409 2.75 11.90 5.72
C GLU A 409 3.91 11.08 6.31
N ASN A 410 4.14 11.12 7.63
CA ASN A 410 5.16 10.29 8.28
C ASN A 410 4.71 8.82 8.29
N LYS A 411 3.47 8.55 8.68
CA LYS A 411 2.92 7.18 8.69
C LYS A 411 2.84 6.59 7.29
N ALA A 412 2.40 7.35 6.29
CA ALA A 412 2.41 6.91 4.90
C ALA A 412 3.83 6.56 4.42
N ALA A 413 4.85 7.31 4.87
CA ALA A 413 6.25 7.01 4.56
C ALA A 413 6.66 5.63 5.12
N ASP A 414 6.27 5.34 6.35
CA ASP A 414 6.55 4.06 7.03
C ASP A 414 5.79 2.89 6.39
N TYR A 415 4.52 3.09 6.02
CA TYR A 415 3.71 2.09 5.33
C TYR A 415 4.29 1.72 3.96
N LEU A 416 4.76 2.72 3.20
CA LEU A 416 5.44 2.47 1.94
C LEU A 416 6.77 1.71 2.15
N LYS A 417 7.55 2.12 3.16
CA LYS A 417 8.84 1.48 3.49
C LYS A 417 8.66 0.02 3.92
N VAL A 418 7.72 -0.28 4.82
CA VAL A 418 7.48 -1.66 5.28
C VAL A 418 6.93 -2.54 4.14
N SER A 419 6.08 -1.99 3.27
CA SER A 419 5.59 -2.73 2.10
C SER A 419 6.73 -3.06 1.14
N ALA A 420 7.60 -2.08 0.83
CA ALA A 420 8.78 -2.29 -0.01
C ALA A 420 9.79 -3.28 0.59
N LYS A 421 9.97 -3.28 1.92
CA LYS A 421 10.79 -4.26 2.65
C LYS A 421 10.31 -5.69 2.42
N ASN A 422 9.01 -5.88 2.20
CA ASN A 422 8.39 -7.19 2.12
C ASN A 422 7.88 -7.55 0.71
N GLY A 423 8.20 -6.76 -0.32
CA GLY A 423 7.71 -6.97 -1.69
C GLY A 423 6.20 -6.74 -1.87
N GLY A 424 5.53 -6.15 -0.89
CA GLY A 424 4.10 -5.83 -0.92
C GLY A 424 3.84 -4.40 -1.43
N TYR A 425 2.57 -4.08 -1.66
CA TYR A 425 2.14 -2.74 -2.10
C TYR A 425 1.55 -1.91 -0.95
N PHE A 426 1.96 -0.65 -0.83
CA PHE A 426 1.17 0.36 -0.16
C PHE A 426 0.22 0.99 -1.17
N ILE A 427 -1.08 0.89 -0.91
CA ILE A 427 -2.13 1.45 -1.75
C ILE A 427 -2.76 2.61 -0.98
N TRP A 428 -2.91 3.78 -1.60
CA TRP A 428 -3.54 4.94 -0.98
C TRP A 428 -4.64 5.52 -1.87
N ALA A 429 -5.90 5.41 -1.45
CA ALA A 429 -7.03 6.07 -2.09
C ALA A 429 -7.36 7.38 -1.39
N GLU A 430 -7.29 8.50 -2.10
CA GLU A 430 -7.50 9.84 -1.53
C GLU A 430 -8.05 10.81 -2.58
N GLN A 431 -8.73 11.88 -2.14
CA GLN A 431 -9.25 12.93 -3.02
C GLN A 431 -8.59 14.27 -2.69
N ASN A 432 -8.35 15.15 -3.68
CA ASN A 432 -7.66 16.43 -3.45
C ASN A 432 -8.46 17.50 -2.68
N ASN A 433 -9.42 17.11 -1.84
CA ASN A 433 -10.13 18.01 -0.95
C ASN A 433 -9.12 18.59 0.06
N GLY A 434 -9.19 19.90 0.29
CA GLY A 434 -8.24 20.57 1.19
C GLY A 434 -6.77 20.40 0.80
N SER A 435 -6.48 20.25 -0.50
CA SER A 435 -5.14 20.02 -1.05
C SER A 435 -4.49 18.70 -0.57
N ALA A 436 -5.27 17.67 -0.26
CA ALA A 436 -4.76 16.42 0.34
C ALA A 436 -3.62 15.77 -0.48
N ILE A 437 -3.76 15.69 -1.81
CA ILE A 437 -2.73 15.08 -2.66
C ILE A 437 -1.47 15.95 -2.64
N GLU A 438 -1.63 17.28 -2.77
CA GLU A 438 -0.51 18.20 -2.74
C GLU A 438 0.23 18.18 -1.38
N LYS A 439 -0.51 18.08 -0.27
CA LYS A 439 0.04 17.93 1.09
C LYS A 439 0.78 16.61 1.28
N ALA A 440 0.23 15.49 0.77
CA ALA A 440 0.86 14.17 0.86
C ALA A 440 2.29 14.20 0.30
N PHE A 441 2.52 14.96 -0.77
CA PHE A 441 3.85 15.13 -1.37
C PHE A 441 4.66 16.31 -0.83
N GLY A 442 4.21 16.95 0.24
CA GLY A 442 5.01 17.90 1.01
C GLY A 442 4.72 19.38 0.81
N LYS A 443 3.60 19.77 0.18
CA LYS A 443 3.24 21.20 -0.05
C LYS A 443 3.38 22.09 1.21
N ASN A 444 3.04 21.56 2.39
CA ASN A 444 3.10 22.28 3.66
C ASN A 444 4.34 21.92 4.52
N GLY A 445 5.42 21.44 3.90
CA GLY A 445 6.69 21.11 4.58
C GLY A 445 6.78 19.71 5.19
N LYS A 446 5.71 18.91 5.12
CA LYS A 446 5.67 17.51 5.57
C LYS A 446 6.18 16.56 4.49
N ILE A 447 7.50 16.50 4.31
CA ILE A 447 8.16 15.85 3.15
C ILE A 447 8.54 14.37 3.36
N ALA A 448 8.13 13.73 4.46
CA ALA A 448 8.54 12.35 4.76
C ALA A 448 8.07 11.35 3.68
N PHE A 449 6.80 11.43 3.27
CA PHE A 449 6.26 10.59 2.20
C PHE A 449 6.93 10.89 0.86
N GLN A 450 7.16 12.16 0.51
CA GLN A 450 7.90 12.56 -0.69
C GLN A 450 9.27 11.85 -0.78
N LYS A 451 10.06 11.88 0.31
CA LYS A 451 11.35 11.19 0.39
C LYS A 451 11.23 9.67 0.29
N SER A 452 10.16 9.11 0.85
CA SER A 452 9.87 7.67 0.79
C SER A 452 9.54 7.25 -0.65
N VAL A 453 8.71 8.02 -1.35
CA VAL A 453 8.36 7.82 -2.76
C VAL A 453 9.60 7.82 -3.66
N ASP A 454 10.55 8.74 -3.44
CA ASP A 454 11.76 8.79 -4.25
C ASP A 454 12.55 7.46 -4.25
N LYS A 455 12.49 6.71 -3.15
CA LYS A 455 13.13 5.39 -3.01
C LYS A 455 12.22 4.23 -3.41
N TYR A 456 10.94 4.29 -3.05
CA TYR A 456 10.07 3.11 -3.00
C TYR A 456 8.84 3.21 -3.91
N TRP A 457 8.76 4.19 -4.82
CA TRP A 457 7.59 4.42 -5.70
C TRP A 457 7.10 3.16 -6.43
N LYS A 458 7.98 2.20 -6.74
CA LYS A 458 7.61 0.92 -7.35
C LYS A 458 6.69 0.05 -6.48
N ASN A 459 6.59 0.30 -5.18
CA ASN A 459 5.69 -0.38 -4.24
C ASN A 459 4.49 0.48 -3.84
N LEU A 460 4.28 1.63 -4.51
CA LEU A 460 3.14 2.51 -4.27
C LEU A 460 2.10 2.36 -5.38
N ILE A 461 0.83 2.32 -4.98
CA ILE A 461 -0.31 2.56 -5.85
C ILE A 461 -1.08 3.74 -5.27
N PHE A 462 -1.31 4.78 -6.06
CA PHE A 462 -2.11 5.93 -5.66
C PHE A 462 -3.42 5.92 -6.43
N MET A 463 -4.55 6.00 -5.74
CA MET A 463 -5.89 5.98 -6.31
C MET A 463 -6.64 7.26 -5.95
N PHE A 464 -7.55 7.70 -6.81
CA PHE A 464 -8.56 8.67 -6.39
C PHE A 464 -9.62 7.99 -5.49
N LYS A 465 -10.33 8.76 -4.67
CA LYS A 465 -11.56 8.33 -3.98
C LYS A 465 -12.66 9.36 -4.20
N ASN A 466 -13.61 9.09 -5.10
CA ASN A 466 -14.54 10.13 -5.55
C ASN A 466 -15.77 10.37 -4.65
N THR A 467 -15.76 9.82 -3.43
CA THR A 467 -16.81 10.00 -2.43
C THR A 467 -17.24 11.46 -2.23
N PRO A 468 -16.34 12.43 -1.93
CA PRO A 468 -16.73 13.79 -1.58
C PRO A 468 -17.02 14.63 -2.85
N ALA A 469 -18.04 14.20 -3.59
CA ALA A 469 -18.37 14.71 -4.91
C ALA A 469 -18.98 16.12 -4.87
N ALA A 470 -19.46 16.58 -3.71
CA ALA A 470 -19.98 17.94 -3.56
C ALA A 470 -18.88 19.00 -3.72
N GLU A 471 -17.64 18.67 -3.38
CA GLU A 471 -16.48 19.55 -3.48
C GLU A 471 -15.90 19.61 -4.91
N GLY A 472 -16.28 18.68 -5.79
CA GLY A 472 -15.96 18.72 -7.21
C GLY A 472 -14.46 18.56 -7.50
N ASN A 473 -13.81 17.58 -6.89
CA ASN A 473 -12.38 17.35 -7.00
C ASN A 473 -11.98 16.21 -7.97
N ASP A 474 -12.96 15.56 -8.61
CA ASP A 474 -12.82 14.36 -9.45
C ASP A 474 -11.75 14.52 -10.55
N SER A 475 -12.00 15.41 -11.51
CA SER A 475 -11.10 15.65 -12.65
C SER A 475 -9.67 16.03 -12.26
N THR A 476 -9.51 16.85 -11.21
CA THR A 476 -8.20 17.26 -10.73
C THR A 476 -7.45 16.15 -10.00
N THR A 477 -8.16 15.30 -9.25
CA THR A 477 -7.52 14.20 -8.55
C THR A 477 -7.10 13.13 -9.54
N GLU A 478 -7.96 12.77 -10.50
CA GLU A 478 -7.61 11.83 -11.56
C GLU A 478 -6.45 12.34 -12.43
N SER A 479 -6.42 13.63 -12.73
CA SER A 479 -5.28 14.29 -13.37
C SER A 479 -3.97 14.10 -12.60
N TYR A 480 -4.00 14.24 -11.26
CA TYR A 480 -2.85 13.96 -10.41
C TYR A 480 -2.47 12.49 -10.39
N MET A 481 -3.42 11.57 -10.27
CA MET A 481 -3.13 10.13 -10.26
C MET A 481 -2.41 9.71 -11.54
N LYS A 482 -2.92 10.13 -12.69
CA LYS A 482 -2.29 9.91 -13.99
C LYS A 482 -0.89 10.53 -14.06
N GLY A 483 -0.74 11.79 -13.65
CA GLY A 483 0.55 12.48 -13.78
C GLY A 483 1.62 11.97 -12.82
N LEU A 484 1.26 11.59 -11.59
CA LEU A 484 2.16 10.94 -10.63
C LEU A 484 2.69 9.61 -11.19
N TRP A 485 1.86 8.84 -11.87
CA TRP A 485 2.25 7.60 -12.52
C TRP A 485 3.23 7.83 -13.67
N LEU A 486 2.90 8.75 -14.58
CA LEU A 486 3.74 9.07 -15.74
C LEU A 486 5.09 9.68 -15.36
N SER A 487 5.18 10.32 -14.18
CA SER A 487 6.40 10.94 -13.67
C SER A 487 7.15 10.09 -12.64
N ASN A 488 6.80 8.80 -12.51
CA ASN A 488 7.45 7.82 -11.62
C ASN A 488 7.45 8.23 -10.14
N HIS A 489 6.34 8.80 -9.68
CA HIS A 489 6.03 9.03 -8.26
C HIS A 489 5.04 8.00 -7.70
N THR A 490 4.50 7.11 -8.52
CA THR A 490 3.75 5.90 -8.13
C THR A 490 3.95 4.80 -9.16
N TYR A 491 3.88 3.52 -8.75
CA TYR A 491 4.11 2.40 -9.66
C TYR A 491 2.99 2.30 -10.70
N GLN A 492 1.75 2.30 -10.19
CA GLN A 492 0.52 2.40 -10.96
C GLN A 492 -0.45 3.35 -10.25
N TRP A 493 -1.60 3.55 -10.89
CA TRP A 493 -2.71 4.31 -10.33
C TRP A 493 -4.06 3.66 -10.63
N GLY A 494 -5.10 4.19 -9.99
CA GLY A 494 -6.46 3.67 -10.13
C GLY A 494 -7.52 4.57 -9.49
N GLY A 495 -8.68 3.99 -9.23
CA GLY A 495 -9.82 4.72 -8.67
C GLY A 495 -10.67 3.88 -7.73
N LEU A 496 -11.10 4.49 -6.63
CA LEU A 496 -12.22 4.03 -5.83
C LEU A 496 -13.44 4.87 -6.22
N MET A 497 -14.37 4.22 -6.93
CA MET A 497 -15.60 4.83 -7.44
C MET A 497 -16.76 4.52 -6.51
N ASP A 498 -17.38 5.56 -5.96
CA ASP A 498 -18.22 5.45 -4.78
C ASP A 498 -19.64 5.97 -5.03
N THR A 499 -20.63 5.09 -4.92
CA THR A 499 -22.05 5.42 -5.05
C THR A 499 -22.58 6.33 -3.96
N TRP A 500 -21.85 6.50 -2.85
CA TRP A 500 -22.10 7.57 -1.89
C TRP A 500 -21.99 8.98 -2.49
N LYS A 501 -21.39 9.15 -3.68
CA LYS A 501 -21.45 10.45 -4.39
C LYS A 501 -22.87 10.95 -4.60
N TRP A 502 -23.85 10.05 -4.73
CA TRP A 502 -25.27 10.40 -4.85
C TRP A 502 -25.82 11.02 -3.55
N TYR A 503 -25.36 10.52 -2.39
CA TYR A 503 -25.63 11.10 -1.08
C TYR A 503 -24.97 12.46 -0.91
N GLU A 504 -23.67 12.52 -1.21
CA GLU A 504 -22.84 13.71 -1.02
C GLU A 504 -23.35 14.90 -1.83
N THR A 505 -23.84 14.65 -3.04
CA THR A 505 -24.42 15.67 -3.93
C THR A 505 -25.91 15.94 -3.68
N GLY A 506 -26.53 15.25 -2.72
CA GLY A 506 -27.93 15.49 -2.32
C GLY A 506 -28.98 15.10 -3.36
N LYS A 507 -28.62 14.21 -4.30
CA LYS A 507 -29.55 13.67 -5.29
C LYS A 507 -30.49 12.66 -4.64
N TRP A 508 -31.66 12.46 -5.24
CA TRP A 508 -32.68 11.51 -4.79
C TRP A 508 -33.12 10.65 -5.97
N LYS A 509 -34.43 10.41 -6.15
CA LYS A 509 -34.99 9.64 -7.26
C LYS A 509 -34.38 10.08 -8.61
N LEU A 510 -34.03 9.11 -9.44
CA LEU A 510 -33.39 9.36 -10.74
C LEU A 510 -34.22 10.32 -11.58
N PHE A 511 -33.57 11.30 -12.18
CA PHE A 511 -34.13 12.39 -13.00
C PHE A 511 -35.11 13.33 -12.30
N ALA A 512 -35.38 13.13 -11.01
CA ALA A 512 -36.27 13.99 -10.28
C ALA A 512 -35.60 15.34 -9.97
N THR A 513 -36.39 16.41 -10.00
CA THR A 513 -35.91 17.76 -9.73
C THR A 513 -35.77 18.02 -8.23
N GLY A 514 -35.03 19.06 -7.87
CA GLY A 514 -34.77 19.42 -6.48
C GLY A 514 -33.66 18.60 -5.83
N ASN A 515 -33.18 19.07 -4.68
CA ASN A 515 -32.05 18.51 -3.96
C ASN A 515 -32.46 18.23 -2.50
N ILE A 516 -32.20 17.03 -2.00
CA ILE A 516 -32.57 16.63 -0.63
C ILE A 516 -31.44 16.85 0.37
N GLY A 517 -30.25 17.24 -0.09
CA GLY A 517 -29.03 17.32 0.71
C GLY A 517 -28.57 15.95 1.19
N LYS A 518 -27.64 15.95 2.14
CA LYS A 518 -27.10 14.76 2.80
C LYS A 518 -28.07 14.18 3.84
N SER A 519 -29.26 13.73 3.42
CA SER A 519 -30.38 13.41 4.34
C SER A 519 -30.84 11.95 4.34
N GLN A 520 -30.75 11.23 3.22
CA GLN A 520 -31.29 9.87 3.04
C GLN A 520 -30.20 8.89 2.59
N GLY A 521 -29.04 8.92 3.27
CA GLY A 521 -27.81 8.21 2.87
C GLY A 521 -28.05 6.82 2.32
N ASP A 522 -28.75 5.98 3.09
CA ASP A 522 -28.98 4.57 2.73
C ASP A 522 -29.89 4.32 1.53
N ARG A 523 -30.69 5.30 1.12
CA ARG A 523 -31.43 5.27 -0.15
C ARG A 523 -30.57 5.84 -1.28
N GLN A 524 -29.79 6.87 -0.99
CA GLN A 524 -29.02 7.62 -1.98
C GLN A 524 -27.91 6.75 -2.60
N TRP A 525 -27.12 6.02 -1.80
CA TRP A 525 -26.04 5.19 -2.37
C TRP A 525 -26.52 3.97 -3.19
N LEU A 526 -27.80 3.60 -3.09
CA LEU A 526 -28.44 2.58 -3.93
C LEU A 526 -28.94 3.12 -5.28
N THR A 527 -29.00 4.45 -5.44
CA THR A 527 -29.74 5.10 -6.53
C THR A 527 -28.88 5.43 -7.74
N GLU A 528 -27.54 5.47 -7.61
CA GLU A 528 -26.67 5.66 -8.76
C GLU A 528 -26.91 4.57 -9.83
N PRO A 529 -27.16 4.96 -11.09
CA PRO A 529 -27.34 4.02 -12.20
C PRO A 529 -26.16 3.08 -12.36
N GLU A 530 -26.44 1.79 -12.55
CA GLU A 530 -25.41 0.77 -12.55
C GLU A 530 -24.33 1.00 -13.62
N SER A 531 -24.75 1.24 -14.86
CA SER A 531 -23.85 1.51 -15.99
C SER A 531 -22.98 2.76 -15.83
N MET A 532 -23.36 3.71 -14.96
CA MET A 532 -22.56 4.90 -14.69
C MET A 532 -21.23 4.55 -14.01
N LEU A 533 -21.16 3.47 -13.22
CA LEU A 533 -19.89 2.99 -12.67
C LEU A 533 -18.93 2.49 -13.77
N GLY A 534 -19.47 1.94 -14.86
CA GLY A 534 -18.68 1.61 -16.04
C GLY A 534 -18.16 2.86 -16.76
N GLU A 535 -18.96 3.92 -16.82
CA GLU A 535 -18.57 5.23 -17.37
C GLU A 535 -17.44 5.87 -16.54
N GLU A 536 -17.49 5.77 -15.21
CA GLU A 536 -16.41 6.21 -14.32
C GLU A 536 -15.14 5.37 -14.50
N ALA A 537 -15.29 4.04 -14.57
CA ALA A 537 -14.17 3.14 -14.71
C ALA A 537 -13.46 3.28 -16.07
N LEU A 538 -14.17 3.72 -17.12
CA LEU A 538 -13.58 4.09 -18.40
C LEU A 538 -12.57 5.24 -18.25
N GLY A 539 -12.80 6.20 -17.35
CA GLY A 539 -11.83 7.28 -17.06
C GLY A 539 -10.49 6.75 -16.55
N VAL A 540 -10.53 5.71 -15.71
CA VAL A 540 -9.33 5.00 -15.23
C VAL A 540 -8.66 4.26 -16.39
N TYR A 541 -9.41 3.39 -17.07
CA TYR A 541 -8.88 2.50 -18.11
C TYR A 541 -8.25 3.26 -19.29
N LEU A 542 -8.98 4.23 -19.85
CA LEU A 542 -8.57 4.95 -21.06
C LEU A 542 -7.32 5.83 -20.86
N ASN A 543 -6.85 5.91 -19.61
CA ASN A 543 -5.77 6.76 -19.18
C ASN A 543 -4.61 5.98 -18.56
N GLY A 544 -4.65 4.65 -18.66
CA GLY A 544 -3.59 3.74 -18.20
C GLY A 544 -3.67 3.36 -16.72
N GLY A 545 -4.76 3.70 -16.03
CA GLY A 545 -5.03 3.23 -14.67
C GLY A 545 -5.47 1.77 -14.69
N VAL A 546 -5.11 1.03 -13.65
CA VAL A 546 -5.22 -0.45 -13.65
C VAL A 546 -5.73 -1.03 -12.33
N VAL A 547 -6.04 -0.18 -11.34
CA VAL A 547 -6.53 -0.61 -10.03
C VAL A 547 -7.94 -0.07 -9.80
N TYR A 548 -8.87 -0.96 -9.50
CA TYR A 548 -10.30 -0.65 -9.38
C TYR A 548 -10.81 -1.09 -8.01
N ASN A 549 -11.54 -0.19 -7.35
CA ASN A 549 -12.28 -0.47 -6.14
C ASN A 549 -13.59 0.33 -6.15
N PHE A 550 -14.55 -0.06 -5.32
CA PHE A 550 -15.90 0.48 -5.36
C PHE A 550 -16.55 0.52 -3.97
N GLU A 551 -17.42 1.49 -3.76
CA GLU A 551 -18.32 1.58 -2.61
C GLU A 551 -19.72 1.99 -3.13
N HIS A 552 -20.83 1.72 -2.44
CA HIS A 552 -20.94 0.92 -1.22
C HIS A 552 -20.91 -0.60 -1.51
N PRO A 553 -20.12 -1.42 -0.76
CA PRO A 553 -19.83 -2.80 -1.15
C PRO A 553 -21.04 -3.71 -1.37
N ALA A 554 -22.10 -3.53 -0.57
CA ALA A 554 -23.32 -4.32 -0.66
C ALA A 554 -24.03 -4.17 -2.02
N TYR A 555 -23.95 -3.00 -2.66
CA TYR A 555 -24.55 -2.77 -3.97
C TYR A 555 -23.57 -3.00 -5.11
N THR A 556 -22.32 -2.55 -4.96
CA THR A 556 -21.31 -2.67 -6.02
C THR A 556 -20.77 -4.07 -6.20
N TYR A 557 -20.71 -4.89 -5.14
CA TYR A 557 -20.23 -6.28 -5.21
C TYR A 557 -21.32 -7.30 -4.87
N GLY A 558 -22.13 -7.02 -3.85
CA GLY A 558 -23.23 -7.89 -3.42
C GLY A 558 -23.19 -8.28 -1.94
N VAL A 559 -24.01 -9.27 -1.59
CA VAL A 559 -24.28 -9.71 -0.21
C VAL A 559 -24.42 -11.23 -0.16
N ASN A 560 -24.19 -11.83 1.01
CA ASN A 560 -24.38 -13.26 1.27
C ASN A 560 -23.61 -14.18 0.28
N ASN A 561 -22.38 -13.81 -0.06
CA ASN A 561 -21.51 -14.44 -1.07
C ASN A 561 -22.11 -14.48 -2.48
N LYS A 562 -23.08 -13.62 -2.80
CA LYS A 562 -23.67 -13.49 -4.14
C LYS A 562 -23.20 -12.20 -4.78
N GLU A 563 -22.98 -12.26 -6.08
CA GLU A 563 -22.77 -11.08 -6.90
C GLU A 563 -24.06 -10.25 -6.98
N SER A 564 -23.95 -8.93 -6.84
CA SER A 564 -25.03 -8.02 -7.19
C SER A 564 -25.20 -7.95 -8.71
N LEU A 565 -26.34 -7.43 -9.19
CA LEU A 565 -26.52 -7.21 -10.63
C LEU A 565 -25.59 -6.11 -11.17
N LEU A 566 -25.29 -5.08 -10.38
CA LEU A 566 -24.25 -4.11 -10.71
C LEU A 566 -22.88 -4.78 -10.90
N PHE A 567 -22.49 -5.69 -10.00
CA PHE A 567 -21.24 -6.41 -10.15
C PHE A 567 -21.25 -7.28 -11.41
N SER A 568 -22.26 -8.15 -11.53
CA SER A 568 -22.31 -9.18 -12.56
C SER A 568 -22.49 -8.62 -13.97
N GLU A 569 -23.29 -7.56 -14.14
CA GLU A 569 -23.66 -7.04 -15.46
C GLU A 569 -22.84 -5.82 -15.92
N VAL A 570 -22.07 -5.19 -15.01
CA VAL A 570 -21.25 -4.00 -15.33
C VAL A 570 -19.80 -4.18 -14.90
N ILE A 571 -19.52 -4.28 -13.60
CA ILE A 571 -18.13 -4.24 -13.09
C ILE A 571 -17.34 -5.46 -13.55
N LYS A 572 -17.92 -6.66 -13.46
CA LYS A 572 -17.31 -7.92 -13.86
C LYS A 572 -16.98 -7.93 -15.34
N GLU A 573 -17.93 -7.57 -16.19
CA GLU A 573 -17.76 -7.55 -17.64
C GLU A 573 -16.80 -6.44 -18.09
N PHE A 574 -16.85 -5.27 -17.46
CA PHE A 574 -15.84 -4.23 -17.66
C PHE A 574 -14.44 -4.71 -17.27
N PHE A 575 -14.31 -5.36 -16.12
CA PHE A 575 -13.01 -5.84 -15.64
C PHE A 575 -12.45 -6.96 -16.53
N ARG A 576 -13.31 -7.85 -17.04
CA ARG A 576 -12.94 -8.81 -18.09
C ARG A 576 -12.46 -8.11 -19.36
N TYR A 577 -13.14 -7.04 -19.78
CA TYR A 577 -12.73 -6.27 -20.95
C TYR A 577 -11.31 -5.71 -20.80
N VAL A 578 -10.95 -5.15 -19.63
CA VAL A 578 -9.61 -4.57 -19.42
C VAL A 578 -8.50 -5.61 -19.26
N ILE A 579 -8.84 -6.83 -18.81
CA ILE A 579 -7.91 -7.98 -18.85
C ILE A 579 -7.66 -8.41 -20.31
N ALA A 580 -8.74 -8.57 -21.09
CA ALA A 580 -8.65 -8.99 -22.49
C ALA A 580 -8.01 -7.94 -23.39
N HIS A 581 -8.15 -6.66 -23.05
CA HIS A 581 -7.59 -5.54 -23.77
C HIS A 581 -6.82 -4.64 -22.81
N PRO A 582 -5.55 -4.96 -22.51
CA PRO A 582 -4.73 -4.21 -21.57
C PRO A 582 -4.86 -2.69 -21.76
N ALA A 583 -4.93 -1.97 -20.65
CA ALA A 583 -4.92 -0.50 -20.66
C ALA A 583 -3.70 0.03 -21.42
N PRO A 584 -3.74 1.24 -22.02
CA PRO A 584 -2.58 1.80 -22.69
C PRO A 584 -1.39 1.87 -21.72
N SER A 585 -0.26 1.34 -22.15
CA SER A 585 0.96 1.29 -21.33
C SER A 585 1.44 2.70 -20.95
N LYS A 586 2.28 2.80 -19.91
CA LYS A 586 2.91 4.08 -19.53
C LYS A 586 3.59 4.75 -20.73
N GLU A 587 4.31 3.98 -21.52
CA GLU A 587 4.97 4.43 -22.75
C GLU A 587 3.95 4.99 -23.75
N LYS A 588 2.88 4.26 -24.05
CA LYS A 588 1.83 4.71 -24.97
C LYS A 588 1.17 6.02 -24.51
N VAL A 589 0.87 6.13 -23.22
CA VAL A 589 0.27 7.35 -22.65
C VAL A 589 1.25 8.52 -22.69
N LEU A 590 2.55 8.30 -22.47
CA LEU A 590 3.57 9.34 -22.63
C LEU A 590 3.66 9.83 -24.09
N GLU A 591 3.60 8.93 -25.08
CA GLU A 591 3.62 9.29 -26.51
C GLU A 591 2.40 10.14 -26.93
N ASP A 592 1.22 9.81 -26.40
CA ASP A 592 -0.02 10.50 -26.71
C ASP A 592 -0.13 11.86 -26.00
N THR A 593 0.54 12.01 -24.86
CA THR A 593 0.51 13.25 -24.06
C THR A 593 1.18 14.39 -24.82
N LYS A 594 0.45 15.51 -25.00
CA LYS A 594 1.00 16.76 -25.59
C LYS A 594 1.24 17.83 -24.55
N VAL A 595 0.48 17.82 -23.46
CA VAL A 595 0.59 18.78 -22.34
C VAL A 595 0.66 18.02 -21.03
N PHE A 596 1.59 18.42 -20.17
CA PHE A 596 1.70 17.95 -18.80
C PHE A 596 1.74 19.16 -17.86
N ILE A 597 0.86 19.20 -16.86
CA ILE A 597 0.75 20.33 -15.94
C ILE A 597 1.63 20.11 -14.71
N HIS A 598 2.41 21.12 -14.35
CA HIS A 598 3.14 21.17 -13.09
C HIS A 598 2.55 22.26 -12.21
N GLY A 599 2.06 21.92 -11.02
CA GLY A 599 1.52 22.89 -10.07
C GLY A 599 0.24 22.47 -9.36
N ASP A 600 -0.28 23.40 -8.57
CA ASP A 600 -1.33 23.16 -7.58
C ASP A 600 -2.72 23.56 -8.09
N TYR A 601 -3.61 22.59 -8.27
CA TYR A 601 -5.02 22.82 -8.62
C TYR A 601 -5.76 23.54 -7.49
N SER A 602 -5.34 23.37 -6.23
CA SER A 602 -5.88 24.10 -5.08
C SER A 602 -5.86 25.63 -5.26
N ASN A 603 -4.86 26.15 -5.99
CA ASN A 603 -4.68 27.57 -6.28
C ASN A 603 -5.34 28.03 -7.59
N LYS A 604 -5.96 27.10 -8.33
CA LYS A 604 -6.56 27.35 -9.66
C LYS A 604 -8.02 26.90 -9.75
N GLY A 605 -8.70 26.87 -8.60
CA GLY A 605 -10.13 26.61 -8.50
C GLY A 605 -10.52 25.14 -8.42
N ASN A 606 -9.58 24.23 -8.14
CA ASN A 606 -9.84 22.78 -8.09
C ASN A 606 -10.55 22.29 -9.37
N GLY A 607 -11.62 21.50 -9.27
CA GLY A 607 -12.33 20.97 -10.44
C GLY A 607 -12.87 22.03 -11.40
N LYS A 608 -13.11 23.28 -10.94
CA LYS A 608 -13.48 24.41 -11.82
C LYS A 608 -12.44 24.66 -12.91
N PHE A 609 -11.22 24.15 -12.76
CA PHE A 609 -10.20 24.19 -13.79
C PHE A 609 -10.65 23.52 -15.09
N PHE A 610 -11.39 22.42 -14.98
CA PHE A 610 -11.79 21.55 -16.09
C PHE A 610 -13.25 21.73 -16.53
N VAL A 611 -14.05 22.46 -15.73
CA VAL A 611 -15.44 22.79 -16.06
C VAL A 611 -15.52 23.58 -17.36
N ASN A 612 -16.39 23.09 -18.24
CA ASN A 612 -16.54 23.45 -19.64
C ASN A 612 -15.28 23.25 -20.49
N VAL A 613 -14.13 22.80 -19.99
CA VAL A 613 -12.98 22.37 -20.81
C VAL A 613 -13.18 20.93 -21.27
N ASN A 614 -13.33 20.01 -20.33
CA ASN A 614 -13.64 18.60 -20.59
C ASN A 614 -14.64 17.96 -19.59
N THR A 615 -15.11 18.69 -18.57
CA THR A 615 -16.27 18.31 -17.74
C THR A 615 -17.43 19.29 -17.95
N ASP A 616 -18.68 18.84 -17.78
CA ASP A 616 -19.86 19.69 -18.05
C ASP A 616 -20.29 20.54 -16.84
N ARG A 617 -19.93 20.13 -15.62
CA ARG A 617 -20.30 20.77 -14.35
C ARG A 617 -19.22 20.58 -13.29
N GLU A 618 -19.35 21.30 -12.17
CA GLU A 618 -18.41 21.21 -11.04
C GLU A 618 -18.42 19.84 -10.35
N GLN A 619 -19.61 19.25 -10.17
CA GLN A 619 -19.83 18.02 -9.40
C GLN A 619 -20.20 16.87 -10.33
N THR A 620 -19.20 16.25 -10.95
CA THR A 620 -19.38 15.07 -11.81
C THR A 620 -18.11 14.22 -11.84
N PRO A 621 -18.25 12.89 -11.84
CA PRO A 621 -17.13 11.99 -12.10
C PRO A 621 -16.93 11.75 -13.61
N LEU A 622 -17.80 12.31 -14.47
CA LEU A 622 -17.80 12.07 -15.91
C LEU A 622 -17.20 13.23 -16.71
N TYR A 623 -16.59 12.89 -17.84
CA TYR A 623 -16.12 13.85 -18.84
C TYR A 623 -17.17 14.07 -19.94
N MET A 624 -17.22 15.28 -20.49
CA MET A 624 -18.07 15.60 -21.65
C MET A 624 -17.35 15.41 -23.00
N THR A 625 -16.02 15.28 -23.00
CA THR A 625 -15.24 15.03 -24.22
C THR A 625 -13.94 14.29 -23.94
N GLY A 626 -13.58 13.34 -24.81
CA GLY A 626 -12.30 12.64 -24.80
C GLY A 626 -11.22 13.30 -25.66
N ARG A 627 -11.47 14.49 -26.25
CA ARG A 627 -10.53 15.18 -27.14
C ARG A 627 -9.13 15.35 -26.54
N TYR A 628 -9.06 15.64 -25.24
CA TYR A 628 -7.81 15.80 -24.50
C TYR A 628 -7.52 14.62 -23.57
N ASN A 629 -8.36 13.58 -23.58
CA ASN A 629 -8.45 12.58 -22.53
C ASN A 629 -8.39 13.26 -21.14
N VAL A 630 -7.72 12.66 -20.15
CA VAL A 630 -7.32 13.33 -18.91
C VAL A 630 -5.94 13.93 -19.11
N ILE A 631 -5.80 15.24 -18.89
CA ILE A 631 -4.52 15.95 -18.96
C ILE A 631 -3.75 15.64 -17.68
N PRO A 632 -2.54 15.05 -17.73
CA PRO A 632 -1.80 14.67 -16.54
C PRO A 632 -1.18 15.86 -15.81
N ALA A 633 -1.12 15.77 -14.48
CA ALA A 633 -0.48 16.78 -13.65
C ALA A 633 0.25 16.20 -12.43
N ILE A 634 1.17 16.98 -11.84
CA ILE A 634 1.69 16.72 -10.49
C ILE A 634 1.68 18.00 -9.63
N PRO A 635 1.55 17.87 -8.30
CA PRO A 635 1.68 19.00 -7.37
C PRO A 635 2.99 19.78 -7.56
N GLY A 636 2.96 21.08 -7.32
CA GLY A 636 4.09 21.99 -7.59
C GLY A 636 5.33 21.77 -6.71
N ILE A 637 5.20 21.00 -5.63
CA ILE A 637 6.31 20.61 -4.74
C ILE A 637 7.19 19.50 -5.34
N LEU A 638 6.64 18.73 -6.29
CA LEU A 638 7.36 17.65 -6.96
C LEU A 638 8.18 18.17 -8.13
N LYS A 639 9.16 17.38 -8.55
CA LYS A 639 9.98 17.70 -9.73
C LYS A 639 9.56 16.85 -10.92
N THR A 640 9.84 17.36 -12.11
CA THR A 640 9.59 16.69 -13.39
C THR A 640 10.83 15.99 -13.96
N ASP A 641 11.88 15.81 -13.15
CA ASP A 641 13.18 15.30 -13.60
C ASP A 641 13.07 13.86 -14.17
N LYS A 642 12.45 12.94 -13.42
CA LYS A 642 12.18 11.55 -13.86
C LYS A 642 11.31 11.48 -15.12
N LEU A 643 10.38 12.43 -15.28
CA LEU A 643 9.56 12.52 -16.50
C LEU A 643 10.41 12.93 -17.70
N LYS A 644 11.28 13.94 -17.55
CA LYS A 644 12.17 14.43 -18.60
C LYS A 644 13.18 13.36 -19.04
N GLU A 645 13.65 12.52 -18.12
CA GLU A 645 14.51 11.37 -18.42
C GLU A 645 13.80 10.29 -19.25
N SER A 646 12.49 10.09 -19.03
CA SER A 646 11.70 9.06 -19.71
C SER A 646 11.29 9.43 -21.14
N VAL A 647 11.34 10.71 -21.52
CA VAL A 647 10.87 11.16 -22.83
C VAL A 647 12.05 11.35 -23.79
N SER A 648 12.11 10.48 -24.79
CA SER A 648 13.05 10.63 -25.91
C SER A 648 12.53 11.73 -26.86
N GLY A 649 12.94 12.98 -26.63
CA GLY A 649 12.65 14.12 -27.51
C GLY A 649 11.45 14.97 -27.08
N ASN A 650 11.57 16.29 -27.31
CA ASN A 650 10.75 17.41 -26.84
C ASN A 650 9.24 17.41 -27.23
N ARG A 651 8.52 16.28 -27.17
CA ARG A 651 7.12 16.19 -27.64
C ARG A 651 6.07 16.58 -26.58
N ILE A 652 6.39 16.45 -25.29
CA ILE A 652 5.50 16.87 -24.19
C ILE A 652 5.82 18.30 -23.78
N GLN A 653 4.82 19.19 -23.82
CA GLN A 653 4.93 20.53 -23.24
C GLN A 653 4.62 20.47 -21.74
N ILE A 654 5.67 20.43 -20.92
CA ILE A 654 5.57 20.60 -19.46
C ILE A 654 5.32 22.09 -19.19
N LYS A 655 4.17 22.40 -18.57
CA LYS A 655 3.71 23.77 -18.36
C LYS A 655 3.35 23.99 -16.90
N GLU A 656 3.83 25.09 -16.34
CA GLU A 656 3.42 25.55 -15.01
C GLU A 656 1.92 25.87 -15.04
N ILE A 657 1.17 25.46 -14.01
CA ILE A 657 -0.27 25.73 -13.90
C ILE A 657 -0.56 27.25 -13.83
N THR A 658 0.44 28.04 -13.44
CA THR A 658 0.39 29.51 -13.39
C THR A 658 0.56 30.18 -14.74
N SER A 659 0.88 29.42 -15.80
CA SER A 659 1.08 29.96 -17.15
C SER A 659 -0.18 30.67 -17.69
N PRO A 660 -0.03 31.70 -18.55
CA PRO A 660 -1.16 32.43 -19.13
C PRO A 660 -2.18 31.55 -19.84
N GLU A 661 -1.73 30.45 -20.46
CA GLU A 661 -2.58 29.48 -21.15
C GLU A 661 -3.57 28.76 -20.21
N PHE A 662 -3.31 28.78 -18.91
CA PHE A 662 -4.15 28.14 -17.90
C PHE A 662 -4.84 29.14 -16.96
N SER A 663 -4.84 30.42 -17.32
CA SER A 663 -5.42 31.51 -16.51
C SER A 663 -6.95 31.53 -16.51
N SER A 664 -7.61 31.04 -17.57
CA SER A 664 -9.07 31.05 -17.71
C SER A 664 -9.56 29.85 -18.54
N THR A 665 -10.86 29.55 -18.48
CA THR A 665 -11.48 28.46 -19.27
C THR A 665 -11.26 28.64 -20.77
N GLN A 666 -11.36 29.86 -21.26
CA GLN A 666 -11.14 30.16 -22.69
C GLN A 666 -9.67 29.93 -23.08
N ALA A 667 -8.72 30.47 -22.31
CA ALA A 667 -7.29 30.29 -22.58
C ALA A 667 -6.89 28.81 -22.58
N ARG A 668 -7.44 28.02 -21.63
CA ARG A 668 -7.23 26.57 -21.54
C ARG A 668 -7.67 25.88 -22.83
N LYS A 669 -8.89 26.13 -23.28
CA LYS A 669 -9.41 25.55 -24.54
C LYS A 669 -8.58 25.96 -25.75
N GLU A 670 -8.31 27.25 -25.90
CA GLU A 670 -7.57 27.76 -27.06
C GLU A 670 -6.18 27.16 -27.17
N TYR A 671 -5.47 27.03 -26.05
CA TYR A 671 -4.16 26.40 -26.02
C TYR A 671 -4.23 24.90 -26.31
N LEU A 672 -5.11 24.18 -25.61
CA LEU A 672 -5.23 22.73 -25.77
C LEU A 672 -5.71 22.34 -27.17
N ASN A 673 -6.64 23.11 -27.76
CA ASN A 673 -7.15 22.88 -29.11
C ASN A 673 -6.08 22.94 -30.20
N LYS A 674 -4.99 23.69 -29.99
CA LYS A 674 -3.86 23.75 -30.93
C LYS A 674 -3.04 22.46 -30.94
N LEU A 675 -3.05 21.70 -29.85
CA LEU A 675 -2.23 20.52 -29.64
C LEU A 675 -3.04 19.22 -29.79
N TYR A 676 -4.32 19.27 -29.44
CA TYR A 676 -5.25 18.14 -29.50
C TYR A 676 -6.29 18.42 -30.58
N PRO A 677 -6.20 17.78 -31.76
CA PRO A 677 -7.14 18.01 -32.86
C PRO A 677 -8.54 17.52 -32.49
N THR A 678 -9.57 18.17 -33.04
CA THR A 678 -10.93 17.61 -33.01
C THR A 678 -10.92 16.30 -33.80
N ASN A 679 -11.38 15.20 -33.20
CA ASN A 679 -11.37 13.87 -33.81
C ASN A 679 -12.78 13.23 -33.92
N TYR A 680 -13.82 13.90 -33.45
CA TYR A 680 -15.22 13.54 -33.61
C TYR A 680 -16.13 14.77 -33.53
N GLU A 681 -17.42 14.61 -33.87
CA GLU A 681 -18.45 15.65 -33.78
C GLU A 681 -19.60 15.21 -32.86
N GLY A 682 -20.33 16.16 -32.29
CA GLY A 682 -21.52 15.93 -31.45
C GLY A 682 -21.32 16.24 -29.96
N ASP A 683 -22.42 16.47 -29.26
CA ASP A 683 -22.46 16.73 -27.81
C ASP A 683 -22.57 15.40 -27.04
N ILE A 684 -21.48 14.65 -27.05
CA ILE A 684 -21.34 13.36 -26.38
C ILE A 684 -19.86 13.16 -25.97
N PHE A 685 -19.61 12.33 -24.96
CA PHE A 685 -18.25 11.89 -24.72
C PHE A 685 -17.85 10.85 -25.77
N ALA A 686 -16.70 11.08 -26.43
CA ALA A 686 -16.02 10.04 -27.20
C ALA A 686 -14.50 10.16 -27.08
N GLN A 687 -13.82 9.03 -26.93
CA GLN A 687 -12.36 8.92 -26.96
C GLN A 687 -11.95 7.76 -27.88
N LYS A 688 -10.90 7.98 -28.69
CA LYS A 688 -10.35 6.94 -29.57
C LYS A 688 -9.07 6.38 -28.97
N LEU A 689 -8.93 5.05 -28.97
CA LEU A 689 -7.69 4.34 -28.65
C LEU A 689 -7.49 3.27 -29.73
N ASP A 690 -6.43 3.43 -30.53
CA ASP A 690 -6.14 2.59 -31.69
C ASP A 690 -7.34 2.51 -32.66
N ASN A 691 -7.84 1.31 -32.91
CA ASN A 691 -9.01 1.03 -33.76
C ASN A 691 -10.33 0.99 -32.99
N ARG A 692 -10.39 1.57 -31.78
CA ARG A 692 -11.56 1.52 -30.90
C ARG A 692 -12.06 2.93 -30.57
N TRP A 693 -13.37 3.10 -30.63
CA TRP A 693 -14.08 4.26 -30.11
C TRP A 693 -14.81 3.89 -28.82
N PHE A 694 -14.56 4.66 -27.76
CA PHE A 694 -15.23 4.57 -26.48
C PHE A 694 -16.16 5.76 -26.36
N VAL A 695 -17.44 5.52 -26.13
CA VAL A 695 -18.48 6.55 -26.17
C VAL A 695 -19.39 6.37 -24.97
N TYR A 696 -19.81 7.46 -24.34
CA TYR A 696 -20.91 7.41 -23.38
C TYR A 696 -21.70 8.72 -23.35
N ASN A 697 -22.94 8.65 -22.87
CA ASN A 697 -23.74 9.83 -22.58
C ASN A 697 -23.35 10.40 -21.21
N TYR A 698 -22.86 11.64 -21.16
CA TYR A 698 -22.25 12.20 -19.95
C TYR A 698 -23.26 12.79 -18.93
N LYS A 699 -24.57 12.71 -19.19
CA LYS A 699 -25.58 13.25 -18.27
C LYS A 699 -25.71 12.40 -17.03
N VAL A 700 -25.51 13.02 -15.87
CA VAL A 700 -25.53 12.36 -14.56
C VAL A 700 -26.96 12.13 -14.04
N ASN A 701 -27.82 13.14 -14.13
CA ASN A 701 -29.18 13.05 -13.57
C ASN A 701 -30.20 13.84 -14.40
N GLU A 702 -29.94 14.00 -15.70
CA GLU A 702 -30.85 14.62 -16.67
C GLU A 702 -31.23 13.61 -17.75
N ASN A 703 -32.51 13.43 -18.01
CA ASN A 703 -32.99 12.46 -19.00
C ASN A 703 -32.89 13.01 -20.43
N VAL A 704 -31.67 13.22 -20.92
CA VAL A 704 -31.39 13.86 -22.22
C VAL A 704 -30.52 12.96 -23.08
N LYS A 705 -31.01 12.66 -24.29
CA LYS A 705 -30.25 11.91 -25.30
C LYS A 705 -29.08 12.73 -25.85
N GLN A 706 -28.02 12.05 -26.23
CA GLN A 706 -26.83 12.63 -26.84
C GLN A 706 -26.48 11.90 -28.13
N THR A 707 -25.92 12.64 -29.08
CA THR A 707 -25.51 12.10 -30.37
C THR A 707 -24.07 12.45 -30.68
N GLY A 708 -23.40 11.55 -31.39
CA GLY A 708 -22.04 11.76 -31.87
C GLY A 708 -21.79 11.12 -33.21
N LYS A 709 -20.90 11.72 -33.99
CA LYS A 709 -20.41 11.23 -35.28
C LYS A 709 -18.92 10.91 -35.17
N LEU A 710 -18.61 9.63 -35.37
CA LEU A 710 -17.29 9.03 -35.22
C LEU A 710 -16.78 8.53 -36.57
N LYS A 711 -15.46 8.36 -36.70
CA LYS A 711 -14.84 7.84 -37.93
C LYS A 711 -13.80 6.75 -37.69
N PHE A 712 -13.87 5.71 -38.51
CA PHE A 712 -12.81 4.71 -38.73
C PHE A 712 -12.31 4.86 -40.16
N ASN A 713 -11.30 5.72 -40.37
CA ASN A 713 -10.86 6.14 -41.70
C ASN A 713 -12.04 6.77 -42.49
N SER A 714 -12.48 6.14 -43.58
CA SER A 714 -13.62 6.59 -44.40
C SER A 714 -14.98 6.12 -43.87
N LEU A 715 -15.04 5.09 -43.02
CA LEU A 715 -16.28 4.60 -42.43
C LEU A 715 -16.78 5.61 -41.38
N GLU A 716 -17.99 6.14 -41.58
CA GLU A 716 -18.65 7.01 -40.61
C GLU A 716 -19.61 6.21 -39.74
N MET A 717 -19.62 6.50 -38.44
CA MET A 717 -20.53 5.88 -37.47
C MET A 717 -21.16 6.97 -36.62
N ASP A 718 -22.48 7.15 -36.75
CA ASP A 718 -23.25 8.01 -35.85
C ASP A 718 -23.90 7.16 -34.76
N VAL A 719 -23.98 7.70 -33.54
CA VAL A 719 -24.66 7.05 -32.42
C VAL A 719 -25.62 8.00 -31.72
N GLU A 720 -26.72 7.46 -31.18
CA GLU A 720 -27.68 8.15 -30.31
C GLU A 720 -27.84 7.36 -29.01
N PHE A 721 -27.40 7.95 -27.89
CA PHE A 721 -27.37 7.32 -26.57
C PHE A 721 -28.28 8.05 -25.59
N GLU A 722 -29.09 7.32 -24.84
CA GLU A 722 -29.70 7.81 -23.61
C GLU A 722 -28.68 7.90 -22.45
N PRO A 723 -28.96 8.65 -21.37
CA PRO A 723 -28.09 8.72 -20.20
C PRO A 723 -27.81 7.34 -19.58
N HIS A 724 -26.63 7.18 -19.00
CA HIS A 724 -26.13 5.93 -18.43
C HIS A 724 -26.12 4.83 -19.51
N THR A 725 -25.29 5.07 -20.51
CA THR A 725 -25.07 4.19 -21.67
C THR A 725 -23.65 4.42 -22.14
N TYR A 726 -22.83 3.39 -22.10
CA TYR A 726 -21.52 3.38 -22.72
C TYR A 726 -21.42 2.31 -23.81
N GLY A 727 -20.60 2.59 -24.82
CA GLY A 727 -20.34 1.68 -25.94
C GLY A 727 -18.87 1.70 -26.34
N ILE A 728 -18.37 0.53 -26.70
CA ILE A 728 -17.03 0.31 -27.24
C ILE A 728 -17.21 -0.29 -28.63
N PHE A 729 -16.72 0.44 -29.62
CA PHE A 729 -16.84 0.09 -31.03
C PHE A 729 -15.45 -0.16 -31.59
N GLU A 730 -15.16 -1.38 -31.99
CA GLU A 730 -13.85 -1.79 -32.49
C GLU A 730 -13.92 -2.13 -33.98
N LYS A 731 -13.12 -1.44 -34.80
CA LYS A 731 -12.96 -1.81 -36.20
C LYS A 731 -12.09 -3.06 -36.30
N ILE A 732 -12.72 -4.17 -36.66
CA ILE A 732 -12.08 -5.46 -36.95
C ILE A 732 -11.94 -5.67 -38.46
N ASN A 733 -11.17 -6.67 -38.88
CA ASN A 733 -10.84 -6.90 -40.29
C ASN A 733 -12.08 -7.08 -41.19
N ASN A 734 -13.07 -7.84 -40.70
CA ASN A 734 -14.30 -8.20 -41.40
C ASN A 734 -15.50 -7.30 -41.04
N GLY A 735 -15.33 -6.24 -40.24
CA GLY A 735 -16.45 -5.38 -39.85
C GLY A 735 -16.23 -4.59 -38.57
N LEU A 736 -17.19 -4.66 -37.63
CA LEU A 736 -17.20 -3.91 -36.37
C LEU A 736 -17.62 -4.82 -35.19
N LYS A 737 -16.82 -4.88 -34.13
CA LYS A 737 -17.23 -5.46 -32.85
C LYS A 737 -17.85 -4.37 -31.97
N VAL A 738 -19.00 -4.68 -31.36
CA VAL A 738 -19.77 -3.76 -30.53
C VAL A 738 -19.93 -4.35 -29.15
N ASN A 739 -19.48 -3.61 -28.14
CA ASN A 739 -19.86 -3.81 -26.75
C ASN A 739 -20.71 -2.61 -26.32
N LEU A 740 -21.90 -2.84 -25.81
CA LEU A 740 -22.81 -1.81 -25.32
C LEU A 740 -23.24 -2.17 -23.90
N ASN A 741 -23.33 -1.20 -23.02
CA ASN A 741 -23.91 -1.39 -21.71
C ASN A 741 -24.72 -0.16 -21.31
N ASN A 742 -26.01 -0.39 -21.09
CA ASN A 742 -26.95 0.62 -20.62
C ASN A 742 -27.76 0.12 -19.41
N PHE A 743 -27.21 -0.87 -18.70
CA PHE A 743 -27.86 -1.52 -17.55
C PHE A 743 -28.20 -0.48 -16.49
N ARG A 744 -29.49 -0.39 -16.16
CA ARG A 744 -30.03 0.50 -15.14
C ARG A 744 -31.34 -0.04 -14.61
N THR A 745 -31.33 -0.50 -13.36
CA THR A 745 -32.56 -0.99 -12.71
C THR A 745 -33.45 0.17 -12.25
N ASN A 746 -34.72 -0.10 -11.99
CA ASN A 746 -35.64 0.90 -11.47
C ASN A 746 -35.52 1.01 -9.94
N LYS A 747 -35.11 2.19 -9.46
CA LYS A 747 -34.92 2.51 -8.05
C LYS A 747 -36.04 3.37 -7.45
N ASP A 748 -37.12 3.61 -8.18
CA ASP A 748 -38.22 4.47 -7.74
C ASP A 748 -38.91 3.94 -6.47
N SER A 749 -38.91 2.62 -6.23
CA SER A 749 -39.50 2.02 -5.03
C SER A 749 -38.85 2.51 -3.73
N LEU A 750 -37.54 2.81 -3.75
CA LEU A 750 -36.81 3.42 -2.63
C LEU A 750 -37.31 4.83 -2.30
N TRP A 751 -37.95 5.50 -3.26
CA TRP A 751 -38.45 6.87 -3.15
C TRP A 751 -39.98 6.94 -3.16
N SER A 752 -40.63 5.79 -2.98
CA SER A 752 -42.09 5.71 -2.80
C SER A 752 -42.56 6.59 -1.63
N ASN A 753 -43.79 7.08 -1.72
CA ASN A 753 -44.41 7.99 -0.75
C ASN A 753 -43.78 9.39 -0.69
N ALA A 754 -42.93 9.75 -1.66
CA ALA A 754 -42.44 11.11 -1.85
C ALA A 754 -42.66 11.59 -3.30
N GLN A 755 -43.45 12.65 -3.47
CA GLN A 755 -43.73 13.24 -4.78
C GLN A 755 -42.78 14.40 -5.13
N ASP A 756 -42.05 14.91 -4.14
CA ASP A 756 -41.10 16.03 -4.27
C ASP A 756 -39.92 15.90 -3.30
N ALA A 757 -38.91 16.74 -3.48
CA ALA A 757 -37.69 16.71 -2.67
C ALA A 757 -37.93 16.99 -1.16
N ASN A 758 -38.96 17.77 -0.80
CA ASN A 758 -39.26 18.06 0.61
C ASN A 758 -39.81 16.82 1.31
N GLN A 759 -40.72 16.10 0.65
CA GLN A 759 -41.23 14.82 1.13
C GLN A 759 -40.12 13.76 1.15
N ALA A 760 -39.30 13.67 0.10
CA ALA A 760 -38.21 12.70 0.01
C ALA A 760 -37.20 12.87 1.15
N ARG A 761 -36.83 14.12 1.48
CA ARG A 761 -35.96 14.45 2.61
C ARG A 761 -36.50 13.93 3.95
N LYS A 762 -37.83 13.88 4.10
CA LYS A 762 -38.54 13.51 5.35
C LYS A 762 -38.95 12.03 5.41
N LEU A 763 -38.61 11.22 4.42
CA LEU A 763 -38.85 9.78 4.48
C LEU A 763 -38.16 9.17 5.72
N PRO A 764 -38.68 8.08 6.28
CA PRO A 764 -37.98 7.36 7.33
C PRO A 764 -36.63 6.86 6.80
N GLN A 765 -35.58 6.96 7.63
CA GLN A 765 -34.26 6.45 7.26
C GLN A 765 -34.36 4.96 6.94
N LEU A 766 -33.79 4.56 5.80
CA LEU A 766 -33.71 3.13 5.44
C LEU A 766 -32.74 2.38 6.37
N THR A 767 -31.70 3.04 6.88
CA THR A 767 -30.61 2.50 7.73
C THR A 767 -29.71 1.50 6.99
N LYS A 768 -28.44 1.39 7.43
CA LYS A 768 -27.47 0.41 6.90
C LYS A 768 -28.04 -1.02 6.82
N LYS A 769 -28.63 -1.51 7.92
CA LYS A 769 -29.25 -2.85 7.99
C LYS A 769 -30.45 -2.98 7.05
N GLY A 770 -31.30 -1.94 7.00
CA GLY A 770 -32.46 -1.95 6.12
C GLY A 770 -32.10 -1.90 4.64
N ALA A 771 -31.02 -1.20 4.27
CA ALA A 771 -30.52 -1.19 2.89
C ALA A 771 -29.86 -2.51 2.48
N ILE A 772 -29.07 -3.14 3.36
CA ILE A 772 -28.55 -4.50 3.13
C ILE A 772 -29.70 -5.48 2.95
N LYS A 773 -30.74 -5.38 3.79
CA LYS A 773 -31.95 -6.21 3.66
C LYS A 773 -32.70 -5.92 2.36
N TRP A 774 -32.85 -4.66 1.97
CA TRP A 774 -33.48 -4.28 0.71
C TRP A 774 -32.73 -4.85 -0.49
N ILE A 775 -31.39 -4.88 -0.47
CA ILE A 775 -30.59 -5.53 -1.51
C ILE A 775 -30.93 -7.02 -1.58
N ASP A 776 -30.91 -7.74 -0.46
CA ASP A 776 -31.21 -9.17 -0.45
C ASP A 776 -32.64 -9.46 -0.91
N GLU A 777 -33.61 -8.60 -0.56
CA GLU A 777 -35.04 -8.80 -0.83
C GLU A 777 -35.54 -8.29 -2.18
N HIS A 778 -34.93 -7.25 -2.74
CA HIS A 778 -35.47 -6.52 -3.89
C HIS A 778 -34.45 -6.20 -4.98
N TYR A 779 -33.18 -6.57 -4.78
CA TYR A 779 -32.12 -6.38 -5.77
C TYR A 779 -31.48 -7.69 -6.23
N ILE A 780 -31.12 -8.57 -5.28
CA ILE A 780 -30.62 -9.92 -5.55
C ILE A 780 -31.74 -10.84 -6.07
N LYS A 781 -32.94 -10.70 -5.51
CA LYS A 781 -34.17 -11.35 -5.96
C LYS A 781 -35.26 -10.29 -6.15
N ASP A 782 -36.32 -10.67 -6.86
CA ASP A 782 -37.47 -9.81 -7.14
C ASP A 782 -37.07 -8.41 -7.67
N THR A 783 -36.03 -8.40 -8.51
CA THR A 783 -35.44 -7.17 -9.03
C THR A 783 -36.44 -6.41 -9.89
N GLN A 784 -36.63 -5.13 -9.58
CA GLN A 784 -37.34 -4.21 -10.45
C GLN A 784 -36.42 -3.74 -11.58
N PHE A 785 -36.33 -4.51 -12.65
CA PHE A 785 -35.60 -4.09 -13.86
C PHE A 785 -36.18 -2.79 -14.43
N GLY A 786 -35.32 -1.95 -15.00
CA GLY A 786 -35.78 -0.78 -15.74
C GLY A 786 -36.30 -1.17 -17.13
N GLU A 787 -37.05 -0.27 -17.75
CA GLU A 787 -37.52 -0.46 -19.13
C GLU A 787 -36.37 -0.64 -20.12
N LYS A 788 -36.60 -1.37 -21.21
CA LYS A 788 -35.69 -1.37 -22.37
C LYS A 788 -35.69 0.01 -23.02
N ARG A 789 -34.52 0.45 -23.46
CA ARG A 789 -34.26 1.80 -23.98
C ARG A 789 -33.53 1.70 -25.30
N VAL A 790 -33.74 2.69 -26.16
CA VAL A 790 -33.26 2.65 -27.55
C VAL A 790 -31.85 3.24 -27.65
N THR A 791 -30.95 2.46 -28.25
CA THR A 791 -29.68 2.92 -28.81
C THR A 791 -29.74 2.83 -30.33
N LYS A 792 -29.30 3.87 -31.03
CA LYS A 792 -29.17 3.84 -32.49
C LYS A 792 -27.70 3.93 -32.91
N ILE A 793 -27.33 3.15 -33.92
CA ILE A 793 -26.03 3.20 -34.59
C ILE A 793 -26.30 3.33 -36.09
N VAL A 794 -25.70 4.31 -36.76
CA VAL A 794 -25.82 4.49 -38.21
C VAL A 794 -24.44 4.40 -38.83
N LEU A 795 -24.21 3.41 -39.68
CA LEU A 795 -22.95 3.24 -40.41
C LEU A 795 -23.12 3.71 -41.86
N ARG A 796 -22.22 4.59 -42.34
CA ARG A 796 -22.20 5.07 -43.73
C ARG A 796 -20.91 4.68 -44.44
N GLY A 797 -21.04 4.31 -45.72
CA GLY A 797 -19.96 3.71 -46.50
C GLY A 797 -19.98 2.19 -46.42
N ILE A 798 -21.17 1.60 -46.50
CA ILE A 798 -21.44 0.16 -46.37
C ILE A 798 -21.91 -0.39 -47.73
N ASP A 799 -21.26 -1.45 -48.20
CA ASP A 799 -21.50 -2.00 -49.55
C ASP A 799 -22.80 -2.81 -49.64
N LYS A 800 -23.08 -3.61 -48.61
CA LYS A 800 -24.19 -4.56 -48.53
C LYS A 800 -24.76 -4.59 -47.11
N LEU A 801 -25.98 -5.11 -46.97
CA LEU A 801 -26.59 -5.34 -45.65
C LEU A 801 -25.63 -6.14 -44.75
N PRO A 802 -25.21 -5.58 -43.60
CA PRO A 802 -24.34 -6.30 -42.67
C PRO A 802 -25.04 -7.52 -42.05
N THR A 803 -24.24 -8.47 -41.57
CA THR A 803 -24.74 -9.65 -40.83
C THR A 803 -24.29 -9.60 -39.38
N ILE A 804 -25.20 -9.93 -38.44
CA ILE A 804 -24.90 -9.99 -37.01
C ILE A 804 -24.34 -11.36 -36.66
N HIS A 805 -23.27 -11.40 -35.85
CA HIS A 805 -22.67 -12.61 -35.30
C HIS A 805 -22.46 -12.49 -33.79
N SER A 806 -22.37 -13.64 -33.11
CA SER A 806 -22.00 -13.74 -31.68
C SER A 806 -22.82 -12.86 -30.74
N LEU A 807 -24.12 -12.66 -31.02
CA LEU A 807 -25.00 -11.83 -30.21
C LEU A 807 -25.26 -12.47 -28.84
N THR A 808 -24.78 -11.81 -27.80
CA THR A 808 -24.97 -12.21 -26.40
C THR A 808 -25.13 -10.98 -25.51
N GLY A 809 -25.68 -11.15 -24.30
CA GLY A 809 -25.83 -10.05 -23.35
C GLY A 809 -26.56 -10.50 -22.09
N THR A 810 -26.88 -9.57 -21.21
CA THR A 810 -27.67 -9.84 -19.99
C THR A 810 -28.95 -10.58 -20.36
N ASN A 811 -29.26 -11.66 -19.65
CA ASN A 811 -30.41 -12.49 -19.97
C ASN A 811 -31.74 -11.69 -19.97
N ASN A 812 -32.60 -11.93 -20.96
CA ASN A 812 -33.90 -11.25 -21.17
C ASN A 812 -33.86 -9.70 -21.29
N SER A 813 -32.68 -9.11 -21.43
CA SER A 813 -32.50 -7.65 -21.36
C SER A 813 -32.58 -6.90 -22.69
N TYR A 814 -32.53 -7.60 -23.84
CA TYR A 814 -32.50 -6.98 -25.17
C TYR A 814 -33.48 -7.65 -26.12
N ASP A 815 -33.98 -6.88 -27.08
CA ASP A 815 -34.66 -7.40 -28.27
C ASP A 815 -33.63 -7.64 -29.38
N GLN A 816 -33.97 -8.46 -30.37
CA GLN A 816 -33.10 -8.68 -31.53
C GLN A 816 -32.79 -7.34 -32.23
N PRO A 817 -31.52 -6.97 -32.46
CA PRO A 817 -31.18 -5.71 -33.11
C PRO A 817 -31.80 -5.64 -34.51
N SER A 818 -32.45 -4.52 -34.82
CA SER A 818 -33.05 -4.28 -36.13
C SER A 818 -32.05 -3.60 -37.06
N LEU A 819 -31.79 -4.21 -38.23
CA LEU A 819 -30.93 -3.65 -39.28
C LEU A 819 -31.78 -3.18 -40.45
N ASN A 820 -31.74 -1.88 -40.73
CA ASN A 820 -32.36 -1.29 -41.89
C ASN A 820 -31.27 -0.75 -42.83
N PHE A 821 -31.04 -1.44 -43.95
CA PHE A 821 -30.02 -1.09 -44.93
C PHE A 821 -30.62 -0.36 -46.12
N ASP A 822 -30.02 0.79 -46.42
CA ASP A 822 -30.31 1.63 -47.57
C ASP A 822 -29.18 1.47 -48.60
N GLN A 823 -29.49 0.75 -49.67
CA GLN A 823 -28.54 0.46 -50.76
C GLN A 823 -28.18 1.72 -51.56
N GLU A 824 -29.08 2.70 -51.69
CA GLU A 824 -28.85 3.92 -52.47
C GLU A 824 -27.87 4.84 -51.73
N ASN A 825 -28.03 4.93 -50.41
CA ASN A 825 -27.18 5.77 -49.57
C ASN A 825 -25.99 5.03 -48.93
N HIS A 826 -25.76 3.76 -49.27
CA HIS A 826 -24.70 2.91 -48.70
C HIS A 826 -24.65 3.00 -47.16
N THR A 827 -25.81 2.90 -46.52
CA THR A 827 -25.99 3.20 -45.10
C THR A 827 -26.81 2.10 -44.42
N VAL A 828 -26.40 1.67 -43.22
CA VAL A 828 -27.25 0.84 -42.35
C VAL A 828 -27.61 1.60 -41.07
N THR A 829 -28.88 1.53 -40.67
CA THR A 829 -29.33 1.96 -39.34
C THR A 829 -29.60 0.73 -38.49
N ILE A 830 -28.87 0.60 -37.38
CA ILE A 830 -29.06 -0.41 -36.36
C ILE A 830 -29.84 0.21 -35.21
N THR A 831 -30.97 -0.38 -34.86
CA THR A 831 -31.78 0.01 -33.69
C THR A 831 -31.77 -1.11 -32.67
N ILE A 832 -31.28 -0.81 -31.47
CA ILE A 832 -31.17 -1.75 -30.34
C ILE A 832 -32.11 -1.27 -29.25
N ASN A 833 -33.01 -2.14 -28.79
CA ASN A 833 -33.85 -1.88 -27.63
C ASN A 833 -33.40 -2.80 -26.48
N SER A 834 -32.75 -2.24 -25.47
CA SER A 834 -32.08 -3.04 -24.42
C SER A 834 -31.99 -2.32 -23.07
N ASN A 835 -31.73 -3.08 -22.00
CA ASN A 835 -31.35 -2.58 -20.69
C ASN A 835 -30.42 -3.60 -19.98
N GLY A 836 -29.15 -3.61 -20.35
CA GLY A 836 -28.18 -4.65 -19.95
C GLY A 836 -26.83 -4.44 -20.62
N ASN A 837 -25.89 -5.36 -20.39
CA ASN A 837 -24.75 -5.51 -21.30
C ASN A 837 -25.19 -6.25 -22.58
N LEU A 838 -24.52 -5.95 -23.70
CA LEU A 838 -24.76 -6.52 -25.01
C LEU A 838 -23.46 -6.53 -25.83
N GLU A 839 -23.10 -7.67 -26.39
CA GLU A 839 -21.98 -7.86 -27.30
C GLU A 839 -22.45 -8.50 -28.61
N PHE A 840 -21.96 -8.01 -29.75
CA PHE A 840 -22.10 -8.66 -31.06
C PHE A 840 -21.07 -8.13 -32.06
N GLU A 841 -20.96 -8.81 -33.20
CA GLU A 841 -20.19 -8.35 -34.36
C GLU A 841 -21.11 -8.06 -35.54
N LEU A 842 -20.78 -7.02 -36.31
CA LEU A 842 -21.37 -6.73 -37.61
C LEU A 842 -20.32 -6.99 -38.68
N HIS A 843 -20.57 -7.93 -39.60
CA HIS A 843 -19.67 -8.18 -40.74
C HIS A 843 -20.19 -7.50 -42.00
N PHE A 844 -19.34 -6.70 -42.68
CA PHE A 844 -19.68 -5.90 -43.86
C PHE A 844 -18.48 -5.58 -44.74
#